data_AF-A0A6P0TW89-F1
#
_entry.id   AF-A0A6P0TW89-F1
#
_cell.length_a   1.000
_cell.length_b   1.000
_cell.length_c   1.000
_cell.angle_alpha   90.00
_cell.angle_beta   90.00
_cell.angle_gamma   90.00
#
_symmetry.space_group_name_H-M   'P 1'
#
loop_
_entity.id
_entity.type
_entity.pdbx_description
1 polymer ?
#
loop_
_entity_poly.entity_id
_entity_poly.type
_entity_poly.pdbx_seq_one_letter_code
_entity_poly.pdbx_strand_id
1 'polypeptide(L)'
;LVPESITKLTNLTTLALGVNQITTVPESITKLTNLTTLALSYNQITTVPESITKLTNLTKLYLDGNQITTVPESITKLTNLTTLALSYNQITTVPESITKLTKLTTLDLSRNKITTVPESITKLTNLTTLDLRSNPLETPPIEICQKGIEAITEYFQQIKEKGIDYIYEAKLLIIGEGGAGKTTLSNKIQNPDYQLRDESSTKGIEVHQWNFPTKNQHDFQMNIWDFGGQEIYHATHQFFLTKRSLYILVADTRKEDTDFYYWLNIAELLSDNSPLLIIKNEKQERKREINQRALQGQFTNIKEILATNLATNRGLEEIRTEIQHYISNLPHIGTAIPKTWKKVREILETDSRNYISLEEYLSICEENGFKKREDKLQLISYLHDLGVCLHFQDDPLLNKTVILKPKWGTTAIYQVLDNPKVRDNFGKFTRNDLVNIWQESKYANKHDELVQLMIKFQLCYKISGTSQDYIAPQLLTEAQPEYNWDENNNLILRYTYEFMPKGIITQFIVAMHEDIESQKYVWKSGVILKKNQTKAEVIEYYGKREIKVRISGQQKRDLMTIVTHELEKIHSSYNNRLKYNKLIPCNCKTCKNTQNPHFYKFEKLKERLNNGKMTIECGNSPYYEVNIRSLIDDAIDSHKYEKNSQLSHSLNIDIGGNFDEVIVNSPQPKREEAKKIGFLDFLTWMQNGQILFYLGSAIFGIILLIINSKFFPSGLPELVKPIQDIIPSLQKENKSVH
;
A
#
# COMPACT_ATOMS: atom_id res chain seq x y z
N LEU A 1 -20.72 -25.20 13.55
CA LEU A 1 -21.11 -26.36 12.71
C LEU A 1 -22.31 -25.93 11.86
N VAL A 2 -22.32 -26.24 10.57
CA VAL A 2 -23.48 -25.96 9.71
C VAL A 2 -24.56 -26.99 10.03
N PRO A 3 -25.79 -26.58 10.43
CA PRO A 3 -26.81 -27.52 10.87
C PRO A 3 -27.32 -28.35 9.69
N GLU A 4 -27.51 -29.65 9.89
CA GLU A 4 -27.97 -30.56 8.82
C GLU A 4 -29.34 -30.16 8.27
N SER A 5 -30.16 -29.48 9.07
CA SER A 5 -31.48 -28.96 8.64
C SER A 5 -31.39 -27.98 7.47
N ILE A 6 -30.25 -27.31 7.25
CA ILE A 6 -30.07 -26.39 6.10
C ILE A 6 -30.24 -27.13 4.77
N THR A 7 -29.96 -28.44 4.76
CA THR A 7 -30.07 -29.30 3.56
C THR A 7 -31.50 -29.51 3.09
N LYS A 8 -32.50 -29.16 3.90
CA LYS A 8 -33.91 -29.18 3.52
C LYS A 8 -34.27 -28.04 2.57
N LEU A 9 -33.43 -27.01 2.45
CA LEU A 9 -33.63 -25.85 1.58
C LEU A 9 -33.19 -26.18 0.14
N THR A 10 -33.82 -27.17 -0.49
CA THR A 10 -33.37 -27.72 -1.79
C THR A 10 -33.37 -26.70 -2.93
N ASN A 11 -34.16 -25.63 -2.83
CA ASN A 11 -34.20 -24.54 -3.82
C ASN A 11 -33.16 -23.43 -3.56
N LEU A 12 -32.29 -23.58 -2.55
CA LEU A 12 -31.31 -22.56 -2.20
C LEU A 12 -30.28 -22.41 -3.32
N THR A 13 -30.16 -21.18 -3.83
CA THR A 13 -29.20 -20.81 -4.89
C THR A 13 -27.97 -20.10 -4.34
N THR A 14 -28.12 -19.37 -3.24
CA THR A 14 -27.04 -18.65 -2.58
C THR A 14 -26.96 -19.04 -1.12
N LEU A 15 -25.78 -19.48 -0.68
CA LEU A 15 -25.49 -19.77 0.71
C LEU A 15 -24.27 -18.96 1.17
N ALA A 16 -24.50 -18.02 2.08
CA ALA A 16 -23.45 -17.20 2.68
C ALA A 16 -23.24 -17.63 4.15
N LEU A 17 -22.03 -18.10 4.43
CA LEU A 17 -21.57 -18.60 5.72
C LEU A 17 -20.23 -17.96 6.13
N GLY A 18 -19.95 -16.76 5.61
CA GLY A 18 -18.73 -16.04 5.93
C GLY A 18 -18.67 -15.55 7.39
N VAL A 19 -17.47 -15.28 7.89
CA VAL A 19 -17.22 -14.75 9.26
C VAL A 19 -17.79 -15.68 10.34
N ASN A 20 -17.42 -16.97 10.27
CA ASN A 20 -17.82 -18.00 11.22
C ASN A 20 -16.59 -18.78 11.73
N GLN A 21 -16.83 -19.84 12.50
CA GLN A 21 -15.79 -20.75 13.02
C GLN A 21 -15.86 -22.14 12.32
N ILE A 22 -16.19 -22.16 11.03
CA ILE A 22 -16.31 -23.41 10.27
C ILE A 22 -14.90 -23.94 10.00
N THR A 23 -14.60 -25.13 10.51
CA THR A 23 -13.32 -25.82 10.28
C THR A 23 -13.38 -26.77 9.10
N THR A 24 -14.57 -27.31 8.80
CA THR A 24 -14.81 -28.24 7.70
C THR A 24 -16.16 -27.93 7.05
N VAL A 25 -16.21 -27.99 5.72
CA VAL A 25 -17.48 -27.91 4.98
C VAL A 25 -18.14 -29.29 5.08
N PRO A 26 -19.31 -29.42 5.72
CA PRO A 26 -19.91 -30.73 5.92
C PRO A 26 -20.40 -31.30 4.59
N GLU A 27 -20.24 -32.62 4.40
CA GLU A 27 -20.69 -33.29 3.18
C GLU A 27 -22.19 -33.08 2.92
N SER A 28 -22.99 -32.88 3.97
CA SER A 28 -24.42 -32.63 3.86
C SER A 28 -24.77 -31.40 2.99
N ILE A 29 -23.88 -30.41 2.88
CA ILE A 29 -24.06 -29.23 2.01
C ILE A 29 -24.27 -29.62 0.53
N THR A 30 -23.78 -30.80 0.14
CA THR A 30 -23.87 -31.31 -1.23
C THR A 30 -25.28 -31.69 -1.66
N LYS A 31 -26.22 -31.81 -0.71
CA LYS A 31 -27.65 -31.98 -0.99
C LYS A 31 -28.27 -30.72 -1.62
N LEU A 32 -27.62 -29.56 -1.50
CA LEU A 32 -28.08 -28.28 -2.05
C LEU A 32 -27.65 -28.10 -3.50
N THR A 33 -28.08 -29.00 -4.38
CA THR A 33 -27.61 -29.10 -5.77
C THR A 33 -27.92 -27.87 -6.63
N ASN A 34 -28.86 -27.01 -6.20
CA ASN A 34 -29.22 -25.76 -6.88
C ASN A 34 -28.31 -24.57 -6.52
N LEU A 35 -27.31 -24.76 -5.65
CA LEU A 35 -26.39 -23.69 -5.28
C LEU A 35 -25.57 -23.23 -6.49
N THR A 36 -25.65 -21.93 -6.74
CA THR A 36 -24.82 -21.20 -7.71
C THR A 36 -23.75 -20.38 -6.99
N THR A 37 -24.02 -19.92 -5.77
CA THR A 37 -23.06 -19.15 -4.97
C THR A 37 -22.88 -19.75 -3.58
N LEU A 38 -21.63 -20.04 -3.22
CA LEU A 38 -21.23 -20.48 -1.88
C LEU A 38 -20.14 -19.57 -1.33
N ALA A 39 -20.46 -18.84 -0.27
CA ALA A 39 -19.51 -17.96 0.40
C ALA A 39 -19.14 -18.50 1.78
N LEU A 40 -17.85 -18.79 1.96
CA LEU A 40 -17.25 -19.38 3.16
C LEU A 40 -16.04 -18.55 3.66
N SER A 41 -15.94 -17.30 3.24
CA SER A 41 -14.82 -16.42 3.58
C SER A 41 -14.71 -16.15 5.08
N TYR A 42 -13.51 -15.91 5.61
CA TYR A 42 -13.22 -15.64 7.01
C TYR A 42 -13.73 -16.74 7.95
N ASN A 43 -13.24 -17.97 7.71
CA ASN A 43 -13.51 -19.15 8.52
C ASN A 43 -12.17 -19.82 8.93
N GLN A 44 -12.22 -21.07 9.39
CA GLN A 44 -11.04 -21.85 9.81
C GLN A 44 -10.87 -23.09 8.93
N ILE A 45 -11.29 -23.03 7.67
CA ILE A 45 -11.24 -24.16 6.74
C ILE A 45 -9.79 -24.43 6.37
N THR A 46 -9.33 -25.65 6.63
CA THR A 46 -7.97 -26.09 6.28
C THR A 46 -7.92 -26.82 4.93
N THR A 47 -9.02 -27.45 4.53
CA THR A 47 -9.12 -28.21 3.28
C THR A 47 -10.49 -28.02 2.66
N VAL A 48 -10.52 -27.90 1.32
CA VAL A 48 -11.77 -27.94 0.56
C VAL A 48 -12.12 -29.42 0.33
N PRO A 49 -13.24 -29.94 0.85
CA PRO A 49 -13.55 -31.36 0.73
C PRO A 49 -13.90 -31.70 -0.71
N GLU A 50 -13.50 -32.89 -1.17
CA GLU A 50 -13.85 -33.38 -2.51
C GLU A 50 -15.38 -33.40 -2.74
N SER A 51 -16.16 -33.58 -1.67
CA SER A 51 -17.61 -33.58 -1.75
C SER A 51 -18.18 -32.29 -2.35
N ILE A 52 -17.48 -31.14 -2.26
CA ILE A 52 -17.93 -29.87 -2.84
C ILE A 52 -18.23 -29.98 -4.35
N THR A 53 -17.57 -30.92 -5.03
CA THR A 53 -17.71 -31.20 -6.46
C THR A 53 -19.10 -31.69 -6.87
N LYS A 54 -19.90 -32.16 -5.91
CA LYS A 54 -21.31 -32.51 -6.13
C LYS A 54 -22.18 -31.28 -6.42
N LEU A 55 -21.72 -30.07 -6.09
CA LEU A 55 -22.41 -28.80 -6.37
C LEU A 55 -22.13 -28.32 -7.81
N THR A 56 -22.57 -29.09 -8.80
CA THR A 56 -22.21 -28.87 -10.22
C THR A 56 -22.73 -27.55 -10.81
N ASN A 57 -23.73 -26.93 -10.18
CA ASN A 57 -24.28 -25.63 -10.58
C ASN A 57 -23.51 -24.42 -10.04
N LEU A 58 -22.46 -24.65 -9.24
CA LEU A 58 -21.72 -23.58 -8.59
C LEU A 58 -20.97 -22.72 -9.63
N THR A 59 -21.24 -21.43 -9.61
CA THR A 59 -20.59 -20.41 -10.45
C THR A 59 -19.66 -19.52 -9.64
N LYS A 60 -19.94 -19.32 -8.35
CA LYS A 60 -19.13 -18.48 -7.46
C LYS A 60 -18.78 -19.23 -6.17
N LEU A 61 -17.49 -19.31 -5.86
CA LEU A 61 -16.97 -19.89 -4.63
C LEU A 61 -16.01 -18.92 -3.94
N TYR A 62 -16.38 -18.47 -2.74
CA TYR A 62 -15.57 -17.58 -1.92
C TYR A 62 -15.02 -18.31 -0.71
N LEU A 63 -13.70 -18.36 -0.58
CA LEU A 63 -12.93 -19.07 0.45
C LEU A 63 -11.83 -18.19 1.06
N ASP A 64 -11.94 -16.87 0.90
CA ASP A 64 -10.97 -15.90 1.40
C ASP A 64 -10.78 -16.00 2.92
N GLY A 65 -9.61 -15.67 3.45
CA GLY A 65 -9.39 -15.60 4.90
C GLY A 65 -9.63 -16.94 5.61
N ASN A 66 -9.10 -18.03 5.04
CA ASN A 66 -9.14 -19.38 5.62
C ASN A 66 -7.70 -19.89 5.88
N GLN A 67 -7.55 -21.18 6.16
CA GLN A 67 -6.27 -21.83 6.43
C GLN A 67 -5.92 -22.87 5.35
N ILE A 68 -6.39 -22.66 4.11
CA ILE A 68 -6.23 -23.61 3.01
C ILE A 68 -4.77 -23.62 2.56
N THR A 69 -4.15 -24.80 2.54
CA THR A 69 -2.76 -24.98 2.11
C THR A 69 -2.62 -25.45 0.66
N THR A 70 -3.65 -26.10 0.12
CA THR A 70 -3.67 -26.61 -1.26
C THR A 70 -5.06 -26.47 -1.87
N VAL A 71 -5.10 -26.14 -3.16
CA VAL A 71 -6.32 -26.21 -3.95
C VAL A 71 -6.46 -27.66 -4.44
N PRO A 72 -7.50 -28.41 -4.04
CA PRO A 72 -7.59 -29.82 -4.40
C PRO A 72 -7.88 -29.96 -5.90
N GLU A 73 -7.29 -30.96 -6.55
CA GLU A 73 -7.52 -31.23 -7.98
C GLU A 73 -9.02 -31.42 -8.28
N SER A 74 -9.76 -31.96 -7.32
CA SER A 74 -11.20 -32.18 -7.42
C SER A 74 -12.00 -30.91 -7.69
N ILE A 75 -11.51 -29.71 -7.31
CA ILE A 75 -12.20 -28.43 -7.59
C ILE A 75 -12.51 -28.25 -9.09
N THR A 76 -11.71 -28.87 -9.94
CA THR A 76 -11.85 -28.86 -11.41
C THR A 76 -13.12 -29.49 -11.93
N LYS A 77 -13.79 -30.32 -11.11
CA LYS A 77 -15.11 -30.88 -11.42
C LYS A 77 -16.22 -29.80 -11.41
N LEU A 78 -15.97 -28.64 -10.82
CA LEU A 78 -16.90 -27.50 -10.80
C LEU A 78 -16.79 -26.67 -12.09
N THR A 79 -17.10 -27.27 -13.23
CA THR A 79 -16.88 -26.70 -14.57
C THR A 79 -17.68 -25.43 -14.87
N ASN A 80 -18.64 -25.08 -14.01
CA ASN A 80 -19.44 -23.87 -14.13
C ASN A 80 -18.87 -22.67 -13.36
N LEU A 81 -17.76 -22.83 -12.62
CA LEU A 81 -17.15 -21.73 -11.88
C LEU A 81 -16.68 -20.61 -12.81
N THR A 82 -17.17 -19.40 -12.52
CA THR A 82 -16.74 -18.14 -13.10
C THR A 82 -15.87 -17.35 -12.11
N THR A 83 -16.09 -17.53 -10.80
CA THR A 83 -15.36 -16.81 -9.74
C THR A 83 -14.88 -17.78 -8.68
N LEU A 84 -13.56 -17.75 -8.42
CA LEU A 84 -12.92 -18.47 -7.32
C LEU A 84 -12.05 -17.49 -6.52
N ALA A 85 -12.44 -17.24 -5.26
CA ALA A 85 -11.70 -16.35 -4.37
C ALA A 85 -11.05 -17.14 -3.24
N LEU A 86 -9.73 -17.06 -3.14
CA LEU A 86 -8.86 -17.81 -2.23
C LEU A 86 -7.85 -16.88 -1.55
N SER A 87 -8.13 -15.58 -1.46
CA SER A 87 -7.20 -14.63 -0.86
C SER A 87 -6.98 -14.91 0.63
N TYR A 88 -5.86 -14.45 1.21
CA TYR A 88 -5.56 -14.65 2.64
C TYR A 88 -5.66 -16.12 3.09
N ASN A 89 -4.97 -17.01 2.37
CA ASN A 89 -4.83 -18.43 2.72
C ASN A 89 -3.34 -18.79 2.87
N GLN A 90 -3.01 -20.08 2.87
CA GLN A 90 -1.64 -20.60 2.99
C GLN A 90 -1.23 -21.44 1.77
N ILE A 91 -1.81 -21.16 0.60
CA ILE A 91 -1.59 -21.93 -0.63
C ILE A 91 -0.16 -21.74 -1.09
N THR A 92 0.55 -22.85 -1.36
CA THR A 92 1.94 -22.81 -1.81
C THR A 92 2.10 -23.02 -3.31
N THR A 93 1.13 -23.66 -3.97
CA THR A 93 1.18 -23.94 -5.40
C THR A 93 -0.18 -23.76 -6.06
N VAL A 94 -0.18 -23.26 -7.29
CA VAL A 94 -1.36 -23.28 -8.17
C VAL A 94 -1.36 -24.61 -8.91
N PRO A 95 -2.38 -25.47 -8.75
CA PRO A 95 -2.39 -26.76 -9.42
C PRO A 95 -2.59 -26.59 -10.93
N GLU A 96 -1.84 -27.30 -11.76
CA GLU A 96 -2.00 -27.25 -13.22
C GLU A 96 -3.42 -27.62 -13.69
N SER A 97 -4.10 -28.43 -12.89
CA SER A 97 -5.47 -28.86 -13.13
C SER A 97 -6.46 -27.69 -13.15
N ILE A 98 -6.13 -26.52 -12.56
CA ILE A 98 -7.01 -25.35 -12.53
C ILE A 98 -7.47 -24.91 -13.93
N THR A 99 -6.67 -25.23 -14.96
CA THR A 99 -6.97 -25.04 -16.39
C THR A 99 -8.25 -25.71 -16.88
N LYS A 100 -8.72 -26.75 -16.18
CA LYS A 100 -9.99 -27.43 -16.47
C LYS A 100 -11.21 -26.53 -16.19
N LEU A 101 -11.05 -25.46 -15.40
CA LEU A 101 -12.11 -24.48 -15.11
C LEU A 101 -12.24 -23.45 -16.24
N THR A 102 -12.62 -23.90 -17.43
CA THR A 102 -12.59 -23.07 -18.67
C THR A 102 -13.51 -21.85 -18.65
N LYS A 103 -14.51 -21.81 -17.75
CA LYS A 103 -15.42 -20.66 -17.58
C LYS A 103 -14.93 -19.63 -16.57
N LEU A 104 -13.79 -19.85 -15.93
CA LEU A 104 -13.29 -18.98 -14.88
C LEU A 104 -12.92 -17.60 -15.45
N THR A 105 -13.56 -16.55 -14.95
CA THR A 105 -13.29 -15.16 -15.31
C THR A 105 -12.50 -14.43 -14.22
N THR A 106 -12.64 -14.87 -12.97
CA THR A 106 -11.99 -14.24 -11.81
C THR A 106 -11.36 -15.30 -10.91
N LEU A 107 -10.07 -15.15 -10.67
CA LEU A 107 -9.28 -15.96 -9.75
C LEU A 107 -8.50 -15.05 -8.80
N ASP A 108 -8.85 -15.05 -7.52
CA ASP A 108 -8.09 -14.33 -6.49
C ASP A 108 -7.27 -15.33 -5.67
N LEU A 109 -5.95 -15.22 -5.76
CA LEU A 109 -4.95 -16.00 -5.03
C LEU A 109 -4.03 -15.09 -4.21
N SER A 110 -4.42 -13.83 -3.99
CA SER A 110 -3.60 -12.86 -3.28
C SER A 110 -3.35 -13.25 -1.83
N ARG A 111 -2.22 -12.82 -1.27
CA ARG A 111 -1.82 -13.07 0.14
C ARG A 111 -1.82 -14.55 0.49
N ASN A 112 -1.12 -15.32 -0.34
CA ASN A 112 -0.82 -16.74 -0.12
C ASN A 112 0.72 -16.92 -0.02
N LYS A 113 1.20 -18.15 -0.19
CA LYS A 113 2.63 -18.52 -0.15
C LYS A 113 3.10 -19.09 -1.50
N ILE A 114 2.50 -18.63 -2.60
CA ILE A 114 2.77 -19.14 -3.95
C ILE A 114 4.12 -18.63 -4.44
N THR A 115 5.02 -19.54 -4.82
CA THR A 115 6.33 -19.19 -5.40
C THR A 115 6.33 -19.27 -6.92
N THR A 116 5.51 -20.16 -7.50
CA THR A 116 5.45 -20.37 -8.95
C THR A 116 4.01 -20.40 -9.46
N VAL A 117 3.82 -19.82 -10.64
CA VAL A 117 2.59 -19.93 -11.42
C VAL A 117 2.87 -20.86 -12.61
N PRO A 118 2.11 -21.93 -12.82
CA PRO A 118 2.38 -22.85 -13.92
C PRO A 118 2.02 -22.22 -15.27
N GLU A 119 2.79 -22.53 -16.33
CA GLU A 119 2.49 -22.12 -17.72
C GLU A 119 1.05 -22.49 -18.12
N SER A 120 0.54 -23.60 -17.58
CA SER A 120 -0.81 -24.07 -17.84
C SER A 120 -1.88 -23.01 -17.56
N ILE A 121 -1.69 -22.09 -16.61
CA ILE A 121 -2.66 -21.02 -16.29
C ILE A 121 -3.07 -20.19 -17.53
N THR A 122 -2.17 -20.07 -18.50
CA THR A 122 -2.37 -19.35 -19.77
C THR A 122 -3.45 -19.96 -20.66
N LYS A 123 -3.85 -21.22 -20.38
CA LYS A 123 -4.94 -21.92 -21.07
C LYS A 123 -6.33 -21.46 -20.63
N LEU A 124 -6.45 -20.67 -19.55
CA LEU A 124 -7.71 -20.10 -19.09
C LEU A 124 -8.10 -18.87 -19.92
N THR A 125 -8.57 -19.09 -21.14
CA THR A 125 -8.83 -18.02 -22.13
C THR A 125 -9.94 -17.04 -21.74
N ASN A 126 -10.79 -17.38 -20.78
CA ASN A 126 -11.85 -16.49 -20.27
C ASN A 126 -11.44 -15.72 -19.01
N LEU A 127 -10.24 -15.94 -18.48
CA LEU A 127 -9.78 -15.30 -17.24
C LEU A 127 -9.47 -13.83 -17.51
N THR A 128 -10.27 -12.93 -16.95
CA THR A 128 -10.07 -11.48 -17.07
C THR A 128 -9.41 -10.88 -15.85
N THR A 129 -9.50 -11.55 -14.70
CA THR A 129 -8.98 -11.05 -13.43
C THR A 129 -8.23 -12.16 -12.71
N LEU A 130 -6.92 -11.97 -12.55
CA LEU A 130 -6.03 -12.83 -11.77
C LEU A 130 -5.31 -11.96 -10.74
N ASP A 131 -5.58 -12.16 -9.46
CA ASP A 131 -4.86 -11.47 -8.39
C ASP A 131 -3.88 -12.42 -7.71
N LEU A 132 -2.59 -12.09 -7.79
CA LEU A 132 -1.48 -12.83 -7.20
C LEU A 132 -0.68 -11.97 -6.20
N ARG A 133 -1.17 -10.78 -5.85
CA ARG A 133 -0.45 -9.83 -4.99
C ARG A 133 -0.10 -10.45 -3.64
N SER A 134 1.00 -10.00 -3.03
CA SER A 134 1.46 -10.50 -1.72
C SER A 134 1.73 -12.01 -1.69
N ASN A 135 2.22 -12.57 -2.78
CA ASN A 135 2.84 -13.90 -2.83
C ASN A 135 4.36 -13.77 -3.06
N PRO A 136 5.18 -14.70 -2.55
CA PRO A 136 6.62 -14.74 -2.79
C PRO A 136 6.97 -15.28 -4.18
N LEU A 137 6.40 -14.68 -5.24
CA LEU A 137 6.54 -15.16 -6.62
C LEU A 137 7.96 -14.99 -7.16
N GLU A 138 8.49 -16.11 -7.67
CA GLU A 138 9.78 -16.23 -8.35
C GLU A 138 9.58 -16.38 -9.86
N THR A 139 8.62 -17.21 -10.29
CA THR A 139 8.37 -17.50 -11.71
C THR A 139 6.87 -17.56 -12.03
N PRO A 140 6.34 -16.64 -12.86
CA PRO A 140 6.96 -15.39 -13.32
C PRO A 140 7.24 -14.42 -12.16
N PRO A 141 8.11 -13.41 -12.35
CA PRO A 141 8.28 -12.34 -11.38
C PRO A 141 6.95 -11.64 -11.05
N ILE A 142 6.78 -11.18 -9.80
CA ILE A 142 5.54 -10.52 -9.34
C ILE A 142 5.14 -9.32 -10.20
N GLU A 143 6.10 -8.58 -10.73
CA GLU A 143 5.92 -7.43 -11.62
C GLU A 143 5.16 -7.85 -12.89
N ILE A 144 5.38 -9.07 -13.37
CA ILE A 144 4.70 -9.63 -14.53
C ILE A 144 3.31 -10.11 -14.14
N CYS A 145 3.19 -10.79 -13.00
CA CYS A 145 1.91 -11.25 -12.51
C CYS A 145 0.95 -10.10 -12.20
N GLN A 146 1.44 -8.94 -11.74
CA GLN A 146 0.63 -7.75 -11.47
C GLN A 146 0.05 -7.11 -12.73
N LYS A 147 0.67 -7.32 -13.90
CA LYS A 147 0.16 -6.83 -15.19
C LYS A 147 -0.95 -7.72 -15.77
N GLY A 148 -1.23 -8.87 -15.15
CA GLY A 148 -2.35 -9.75 -15.49
C GLY A 148 -1.98 -10.97 -16.33
N ILE A 149 -3.01 -11.72 -16.74
CA ILE A 149 -2.83 -13.03 -17.38
C ILE A 149 -2.18 -12.95 -18.77
N GLU A 150 -2.42 -11.87 -19.51
CA GLU A 150 -1.81 -11.65 -20.84
C GLU A 150 -0.29 -11.51 -20.72
N ALA A 151 0.17 -10.72 -19.75
CA ALA A 151 1.58 -10.52 -19.44
C ALA A 151 2.28 -11.82 -19.02
N ILE A 152 1.59 -12.68 -18.25
CA ILE A 152 2.06 -14.01 -17.87
C ILE A 152 2.15 -14.93 -19.10
N THR A 153 1.16 -14.87 -19.98
CA THR A 153 1.09 -15.68 -21.20
C THR A 153 2.26 -15.38 -22.13
N GLU A 154 2.53 -14.10 -22.34
CA GLU A 154 3.66 -13.67 -23.16
C GLU A 154 5.00 -14.07 -22.53
N TYR A 155 5.17 -13.89 -21.23
CA TYR A 155 6.39 -14.32 -20.53
C TYR A 155 6.71 -15.79 -20.81
N PHE A 156 5.73 -16.69 -20.67
CA PHE A 156 5.93 -18.11 -20.99
C PHE A 156 6.14 -18.37 -22.47
N GLN A 157 5.46 -17.65 -23.36
CA GLN A 157 5.65 -17.76 -24.80
C GLN A 157 7.09 -17.39 -25.20
N GLN A 158 7.65 -16.31 -24.66
CA GLN A 158 9.02 -15.91 -24.97
C GLN A 158 10.06 -16.89 -24.44
N ILE A 159 9.84 -17.44 -23.24
CA ILE A 159 10.66 -18.53 -22.70
C ILE A 159 10.66 -19.73 -23.66
N LYS A 160 9.49 -20.11 -24.18
CA LYS A 160 9.35 -21.24 -25.11
C LYS A 160 10.00 -20.97 -26.47
N GLU A 161 9.87 -19.76 -27.00
CA GLU A 161 10.38 -19.40 -28.33
C GLU A 161 11.89 -19.14 -28.35
N LYS A 162 12.44 -18.52 -27.30
CA LYS A 162 13.81 -17.98 -27.30
C LYS A 162 14.70 -18.56 -26.18
N GLY A 163 14.12 -19.33 -25.27
CA GLY A 163 14.79 -19.90 -24.11
C GLY A 163 14.93 -18.93 -22.94
N ILE A 164 15.49 -19.45 -21.86
CA ILE A 164 15.73 -18.74 -20.60
C ILE A 164 17.18 -18.26 -20.48
N ASP A 165 17.36 -17.16 -19.76
CA ASP A 165 18.59 -16.74 -19.08
C ASP A 165 18.30 -16.62 -17.58
N TYR A 166 19.32 -16.32 -16.78
CA TYR A 166 19.20 -16.21 -15.33
C TYR A 166 19.71 -14.85 -14.84
N ILE A 167 19.04 -14.29 -13.83
CA ILE A 167 19.45 -13.03 -13.21
C ILE A 167 20.55 -13.30 -12.18
N TYR A 168 21.75 -12.79 -12.42
CA TYR A 168 22.85 -12.75 -11.44
C TYR A 168 23.22 -11.31 -11.09
N GLU A 169 22.19 -10.53 -10.81
CA GLU A 169 22.32 -9.10 -10.58
C GLU A 169 21.42 -8.58 -9.47
N ALA A 170 21.93 -7.63 -8.70
CA ALA A 170 21.20 -7.07 -7.57
C ALA A 170 21.59 -5.64 -7.24
N LYS A 171 20.72 -4.99 -6.47
CA LYS A 171 20.96 -3.67 -5.90
C LYS A 171 21.47 -3.78 -4.47
N LEU A 172 22.49 -2.99 -4.15
CA LEU A 172 22.93 -2.68 -2.80
C LEU A 172 22.61 -1.22 -2.50
N LEU A 173 21.77 -0.96 -1.49
CA LEU A 173 21.35 0.39 -1.13
C LEU A 173 22.07 0.80 0.17
N ILE A 174 22.94 1.81 0.11
CA ILE A 174 23.66 2.32 1.27
C ILE A 174 22.95 3.57 1.80
N ILE A 175 22.40 3.46 3.01
CA ILE A 175 21.66 4.51 3.70
C ILE A 175 22.31 4.86 5.04
N GLY A 176 21.91 6.00 5.60
CA GLY A 176 22.45 6.50 6.87
C GLY A 176 22.70 8.01 6.83
N GLU A 177 23.13 8.55 7.97
CA GLU A 177 23.29 9.99 8.14
C GLU A 177 24.33 10.60 7.19
N GLY A 178 24.17 11.89 6.89
CA GLY A 178 25.19 12.69 6.21
C GLY A 178 26.53 12.62 6.95
N GLY A 179 27.59 12.25 6.23
CA GLY A 179 28.93 12.12 6.80
C GLY A 179 29.23 10.78 7.49
N ALA A 180 28.30 9.83 7.54
CA ALA A 180 28.52 8.53 8.20
C ALA A 180 29.62 7.66 7.55
N GLY A 181 30.05 7.97 6.32
CA GLY A 181 31.08 7.24 5.57
C GLY A 181 30.52 6.30 4.50
N LYS A 182 29.33 6.58 3.98
CA LYS A 182 28.64 5.76 2.96
C LYS A 182 29.41 5.69 1.64
N THR A 183 29.81 6.84 1.11
CA THR A 183 30.63 6.97 -0.12
C THR A 183 31.97 6.28 0.04
N THR A 184 32.63 6.51 1.19
CA THR A 184 33.88 5.83 1.54
C THR A 184 33.72 4.31 1.55
N LEU A 185 32.65 3.80 2.17
CA LEU A 185 32.36 2.38 2.20
C LEU A 185 32.10 1.84 0.78
N SER A 186 31.26 2.52 -0.02
CA SER A 186 30.97 2.17 -1.42
C SER A 186 32.26 2.02 -2.24
N ASN A 187 33.16 2.99 -2.14
CA ASN A 187 34.44 3.00 -2.85
C ASN A 187 35.37 1.88 -2.35
N LYS A 188 35.42 1.63 -1.04
CA LYS A 188 36.28 0.58 -0.45
C LYS A 188 35.79 -0.84 -0.69
N ILE A 189 34.48 -1.05 -0.83
CA ILE A 189 33.91 -2.34 -1.24
C ILE A 189 34.42 -2.74 -2.63
N GLN A 190 34.47 -1.77 -3.55
CA GLN A 190 34.97 -1.95 -4.91
C GLN A 190 36.49 -2.06 -4.97
N ASN A 191 37.19 -1.13 -4.30
CA ASN A 191 38.64 -1.05 -4.27
C ASN A 191 39.12 -0.82 -2.82
N PRO A 192 39.61 -1.88 -2.13
CA PRO A 192 40.12 -1.77 -0.77
C PRO A 192 41.25 -0.73 -0.59
N ASP A 193 42.01 -0.47 -1.65
CA ASP A 193 43.14 0.48 -1.67
C ASP A 193 42.70 1.94 -1.84
N TYR A 194 41.40 2.20 -1.99
CA TYR A 194 40.88 3.55 -2.08
C TYR A 194 41.28 4.39 -0.85
N GLN A 195 41.94 5.52 -1.13
CA GLN A 195 42.42 6.46 -0.12
C GLN A 195 41.31 7.44 0.27
N LEU A 196 41.18 7.71 1.56
CA LEU A 196 40.21 8.67 2.08
C LEU A 196 40.50 10.06 1.52
N ARG A 197 39.49 10.67 0.88
CA ARG A 197 39.52 12.06 0.45
C ARG A 197 38.56 12.88 1.31
N ASP A 198 38.88 14.16 1.52
CA ASP A 198 37.93 15.12 2.08
C ASP A 198 36.83 15.41 1.04
N GLU A 199 35.87 14.49 0.93
CA GLU A 199 34.74 14.60 0.03
C GLU A 199 33.61 15.39 0.72
N SER A 200 33.07 16.38 0.02
CA SER A 200 31.82 17.01 0.42
C SER A 200 30.71 15.96 0.46
N SER A 201 29.71 16.14 1.33
CA SER A 201 28.56 15.22 1.41
C SER A 201 27.95 14.94 0.03
N THR A 202 27.70 13.67 -0.27
CA THR A 202 27.06 13.23 -1.52
C THR A 202 25.80 14.03 -1.78
N LYS A 203 25.76 14.69 -2.93
CA LYS A 203 24.56 15.38 -3.41
C LYS A 203 23.75 14.37 -4.20
N GLY A 204 22.63 13.95 -3.63
CA GLY A 204 21.72 13.07 -4.34
C GLY A 204 22.08 11.58 -4.31
N ILE A 205 22.26 10.95 -5.47
CA ILE A 205 22.46 9.50 -5.61
C ILE A 205 23.65 9.23 -6.51
N GLU A 206 24.56 8.37 -6.07
CA GLU A 206 25.59 7.78 -6.93
C GLU A 206 25.38 6.28 -7.10
N VAL A 207 25.54 5.80 -8.33
CA VAL A 207 25.45 4.38 -8.65
C VAL A 207 26.81 3.91 -9.17
N HIS A 208 27.34 2.87 -8.52
CA HIS A 208 28.60 2.24 -8.87
C HIS A 208 28.38 0.76 -9.15
N GLN A 209 29.20 0.16 -10.01
CA GLN A 209 29.09 -1.25 -10.36
C GLN A 209 30.26 -2.04 -9.79
N TRP A 210 29.96 -3.13 -9.09
CA TRP A 210 30.97 -4.09 -8.63
C TRP A 210 30.64 -5.48 -9.16
N ASN A 211 31.60 -6.05 -9.90
CA ASN A 211 31.49 -7.39 -10.45
C ASN A 211 32.37 -8.36 -9.65
N PHE A 212 31.84 -9.55 -9.37
CA PHE A 212 32.59 -10.63 -8.73
C PHE A 212 32.08 -12.01 -9.19
N PRO A 213 32.94 -13.04 -9.20
CA PRO A 213 32.51 -14.39 -9.55
C PRO A 213 31.70 -15.00 -8.41
N THR A 214 30.58 -15.64 -8.74
CA THR A 214 29.83 -16.47 -7.79
C THR A 214 30.49 -17.83 -7.58
N LYS A 215 30.11 -18.55 -6.52
CA LYS A 215 30.55 -19.92 -6.25
C LYS A 215 30.31 -20.89 -7.42
N ASN A 216 29.37 -20.57 -8.31
CA ASN A 216 29.01 -21.35 -9.49
C ASN A 216 29.69 -20.85 -10.79
N GLN A 217 30.72 -20.00 -10.69
CA GLN A 217 31.45 -19.41 -11.84
C GLN A 217 30.61 -18.53 -12.78
N HIS A 218 29.43 -18.08 -12.36
CA HIS A 218 28.71 -17.01 -13.06
C HIS A 218 29.24 -15.65 -12.60
N ASP A 219 29.47 -14.75 -13.55
CA ASP A 219 29.75 -13.34 -13.27
C ASP A 219 28.51 -12.71 -12.63
N PHE A 220 28.69 -12.14 -11.43
CA PHE A 220 27.64 -11.43 -10.72
C PHE A 220 27.90 -9.94 -10.78
N GLN A 221 26.89 -9.16 -11.12
CA GLN A 221 26.98 -7.71 -11.17
C GLN A 221 26.09 -7.07 -10.10
N MET A 222 26.73 -6.31 -9.21
CA MET A 222 26.03 -5.56 -8.17
C MET A 222 26.05 -4.07 -8.49
N ASN A 223 24.87 -3.45 -8.44
CA ASN A 223 24.70 -2.00 -8.52
C ASN A 223 24.63 -1.41 -7.10
N ILE A 224 25.65 -0.65 -6.70
CA ILE A 224 25.73 0.02 -5.39
C ILE A 224 25.16 1.42 -5.51
N TRP A 225 24.06 1.68 -4.81
CA TRP A 225 23.38 2.96 -4.71
C TRP A 225 23.79 3.66 -3.41
N ASP A 226 24.61 4.71 -3.52
CA ASP A 226 25.00 5.58 -2.40
C ASP A 226 24.08 6.80 -2.32
N PHE A 227 23.27 6.86 -1.28
CA PHE A 227 22.30 7.93 -1.06
C PHE A 227 22.90 9.08 -0.26
N GLY A 228 22.61 10.31 -0.68
CA GLY A 228 22.90 11.51 0.11
C GLY A 228 22.18 11.44 1.46
N GLY A 229 22.84 11.80 2.55
CA GLY A 229 22.22 11.74 3.88
C GLY A 229 21.32 12.93 4.23
N GLN A 230 20.99 13.80 3.27
CA GLN A 230 20.36 15.09 3.54
C GLN A 230 18.83 15.00 3.53
N GLU A 231 18.20 15.80 4.40
CA GLU A 231 16.77 15.73 4.66
C GLU A 231 15.90 16.05 3.43
N ILE A 232 16.32 17.04 2.65
CA ILE A 232 15.65 17.49 1.42
C ILE A 232 15.51 16.40 0.36
N TYR A 233 16.27 15.30 0.47
CA TYR A 233 16.25 14.20 -0.50
C TYR A 233 15.46 12.98 -0.01
N HIS A 234 14.90 12.96 1.21
CA HIS A 234 14.13 11.78 1.66
C HIS A 234 12.94 11.48 0.74
N ALA A 235 12.28 12.53 0.24
CA ALA A 235 11.17 12.40 -0.69
C ALA A 235 11.60 11.89 -2.08
N THR A 236 12.85 12.12 -2.52
CA THR A 236 13.36 11.50 -3.76
C THR A 236 13.81 10.06 -3.53
N HIS A 237 14.42 9.77 -2.38
CA HIS A 237 14.96 8.43 -2.09
C HIS A 237 13.88 7.35 -2.06
N GLN A 238 12.68 7.65 -1.56
CA GLN A 238 11.58 6.67 -1.53
C GLN A 238 11.28 6.05 -2.91
N PHE A 239 11.52 6.76 -4.01
CA PHE A 239 11.32 6.26 -5.37
C PHE A 239 12.39 5.25 -5.81
N PHE A 240 13.55 5.24 -5.16
CA PHE A 240 14.68 4.37 -5.49
C PHE A 240 14.90 3.26 -4.46
N LEU A 241 14.26 3.35 -3.29
CA LEU A 241 14.25 2.30 -2.29
C LEU A 241 13.29 1.21 -2.75
N THR A 242 13.85 0.15 -3.33
CA THR A 242 13.07 -0.95 -3.91
C THR A 242 13.23 -2.24 -3.12
N LYS A 243 12.24 -3.12 -3.28
CA LYS A 243 12.28 -4.53 -2.85
C LYS A 243 13.44 -5.26 -3.52
N ARG A 244 13.72 -6.50 -3.08
CA ARG A 244 14.71 -7.39 -3.72
C ARG A 244 16.12 -6.78 -3.76
N SER A 245 16.46 -6.03 -2.73
CA SER A 245 17.75 -5.34 -2.61
C SER A 245 18.46 -5.79 -1.33
N LEU A 246 19.77 -5.56 -1.21
CA LEU A 246 20.45 -5.61 0.07
C LEU A 246 20.57 -4.19 0.61
N TYR A 247 20.19 -3.96 1.87
CA TYR A 247 20.33 -2.66 2.52
C TYR A 247 21.54 -2.64 3.44
N ILE A 248 22.28 -1.54 3.42
CA ILE A 248 23.33 -1.23 4.40
C ILE A 248 22.94 0.06 5.12
N LEU A 249 22.84 -0.01 6.44
CA LEU A 249 22.75 1.18 7.29
C LEU A 249 24.13 1.48 7.89
N VAL A 250 24.74 2.58 7.45
CA VAL A 250 26.04 3.03 7.99
C VAL A 250 25.81 3.91 9.22
N ALA A 251 26.37 3.46 10.34
CA ALA A 251 26.27 4.06 11.65
C ALA A 251 27.60 4.73 12.04
N ASP A 252 27.61 6.06 12.23
CA ASP A 252 28.75 6.80 12.81
C ASP A 252 28.65 6.82 14.35
N THR A 253 29.77 7.07 15.02
CA THR A 253 29.91 7.13 16.48
C THR A 253 29.91 8.56 17.03
N ARG A 254 29.86 9.57 16.15
CA ARG A 254 30.07 10.99 16.50
C ARG A 254 28.81 11.81 16.82
N LYS A 255 27.61 11.31 16.58
CA LYS A 255 26.36 12.08 16.73
C LYS A 255 25.30 11.29 17.49
N GLU A 256 24.48 12.02 18.26
CA GLU A 256 23.31 11.47 18.97
C GLU A 256 22.41 10.70 17.99
N ASP A 257 21.83 9.58 18.46
CA ASP A 257 21.15 8.52 17.68
C ASP A 257 19.88 8.94 16.89
N THR A 258 19.59 10.24 16.73
CA THR A 258 18.32 10.72 16.19
C THR A 258 18.03 10.23 14.77
N ASP A 259 19.03 10.20 13.89
CA ASP A 259 18.82 9.79 12.50
C ASP A 259 19.01 8.28 12.27
N PHE A 260 19.69 7.57 13.18
CA PHE A 260 19.92 6.13 13.05
C PHE A 260 18.59 5.35 13.05
N TYR A 261 17.76 5.57 14.07
CA TYR A 261 16.45 4.93 14.14
C TYR A 261 15.52 5.40 13.03
N TYR A 262 15.65 6.66 12.59
CA TYR A 262 14.89 7.15 11.43
C TYR A 262 15.18 6.29 10.19
N TRP A 263 16.45 6.11 9.82
CA TRP A 263 16.82 5.33 8.64
C TRP A 263 16.42 3.85 8.76
N LEU A 264 16.48 3.29 9.97
CA LEU A 264 16.05 1.91 10.21
C LEU A 264 14.55 1.73 9.99
N ASN A 265 13.72 2.64 10.49
CA ASN A 265 12.27 2.64 10.25
C ASN A 265 11.95 2.90 8.77
N ILE A 266 12.67 3.80 8.09
CA ILE A 266 12.49 4.04 6.64
C ILE A 266 12.81 2.77 5.84
N ALA A 267 13.90 2.08 6.18
CA ALA A 267 14.24 0.81 5.54
C ALA A 267 13.14 -0.23 5.79
N GLU A 268 12.64 -0.41 7.01
CA GLU A 268 11.55 -1.34 7.29
C GLU A 268 10.27 -1.03 6.48
N LEU A 269 9.94 0.26 6.37
CA LEU A 269 8.75 0.76 5.71
C LEU A 269 8.78 0.54 4.19
N LEU A 270 9.94 0.76 3.56
CA LEU A 270 10.07 0.81 2.10
C LEU A 270 10.73 -0.43 1.49
N SER A 271 11.51 -1.20 2.25
CA SER A 271 12.29 -2.33 1.72
C SER A 271 11.51 -3.62 1.46
N ASP A 272 10.25 -3.68 1.91
CA ASP A 272 9.42 -4.89 1.90
C ASP A 272 10.11 -6.12 2.57
N ASN A 273 10.80 -5.90 3.70
CA ASN A 273 11.54 -6.93 4.45
C ASN A 273 12.81 -7.44 3.74
N SER A 274 13.36 -6.66 2.80
CA SER A 274 14.67 -6.95 2.21
C SER A 274 15.76 -6.97 3.28
N PRO A 275 16.78 -7.85 3.15
CA PRO A 275 17.82 -8.02 4.17
C PRO A 275 18.58 -6.71 4.42
N LEU A 276 18.90 -6.46 5.69
CA LEU A 276 19.61 -5.25 6.13
C LEU A 276 20.84 -5.61 6.97
N LEU A 277 21.98 -5.02 6.62
CA LEU A 277 23.21 -5.06 7.40
C LEU A 277 23.44 -3.71 8.06
N ILE A 278 23.85 -3.70 9.32
CA ILE A 278 24.25 -2.49 10.02
C ILE A 278 25.78 -2.45 10.06
N ILE A 279 26.38 -1.39 9.52
CA ILE A 279 27.83 -1.22 9.51
C ILE A 279 28.19 -0.05 10.43
N LYS A 280 28.80 -0.39 11.56
CA LYS A 280 29.34 0.59 12.53
C LYS A 280 30.69 1.08 12.04
N ASN A 281 30.73 2.32 11.56
CA ASN A 281 31.96 3.00 11.19
C ASN A 281 32.62 3.61 12.44
N GLU A 282 33.48 2.84 13.10
CA GLU A 282 34.19 3.15 14.33
C GLU A 282 35.40 4.06 14.06
N LYS A 283 35.11 5.28 13.59
CA LYS A 283 36.12 6.29 13.29
C LYS A 283 36.95 6.59 14.53
N GLN A 284 38.27 6.67 14.36
CA GLN A 284 39.23 6.87 15.46
C GLN A 284 39.13 5.78 16.55
N GLU A 285 38.73 4.56 16.19
CA GLU A 285 38.56 3.41 17.09
C GLU A 285 37.56 3.63 18.25
N ARG A 286 36.67 4.62 18.10
CA ARG A 286 35.55 4.80 19.01
C ARG A 286 34.52 3.72 18.74
N LYS A 287 34.38 2.78 19.67
CA LYS A 287 33.39 1.70 19.57
C LYS A 287 31.97 2.23 19.79
N ARG A 288 31.03 1.71 19.02
CA ARG A 288 29.59 1.94 19.23
C ARG A 288 28.94 0.64 19.70
N GLU A 289 28.31 0.71 20.86
CA GLU A 289 27.47 -0.38 21.35
C GLU A 289 26.09 -0.26 20.71
N ILE A 290 25.62 -1.38 20.14
CA ILE A 290 24.27 -1.50 19.61
C ILE A 290 23.69 -2.77 20.21
N ASN A 291 22.52 -2.65 20.86
CA ASN A 291 21.83 -3.81 21.41
C ASN A 291 21.21 -4.63 20.27
N GLN A 292 22.01 -5.56 19.73
CA GLN A 292 21.61 -6.41 18.62
C GLN A 292 20.33 -7.19 18.89
N ARG A 293 20.18 -7.78 20.09
CA ARG A 293 18.99 -8.58 20.44
C ARG A 293 17.72 -7.73 20.45
N ALA A 294 17.79 -6.52 21.00
CA ALA A 294 16.65 -5.61 21.00
C ALA A 294 16.28 -5.18 19.57
N LEU A 295 17.26 -4.83 18.75
CA LEU A 295 17.02 -4.42 17.36
C LEU A 295 16.48 -5.57 16.51
N GLN A 296 17.04 -6.78 16.59
CA GLN A 296 16.54 -7.94 15.83
C GLN A 296 15.14 -8.37 16.28
N GLY A 297 14.78 -8.14 17.55
CA GLY A 297 13.42 -8.34 18.04
C GLY A 297 12.40 -7.34 17.48
N GLN A 298 12.84 -6.13 17.15
CA GLN A 298 12.00 -5.09 16.55
C GLN A 298 11.98 -5.14 15.01
N PHE A 299 13.12 -5.44 14.39
CA PHE A 299 13.33 -5.41 12.94
C PHE A 299 13.83 -6.77 12.45
N THR A 300 12.93 -7.57 11.89
CA THR A 300 13.20 -8.95 11.46
C THR A 300 14.12 -9.08 10.24
N ASN A 301 14.29 -7.99 9.49
CA ASN A 301 15.14 -7.95 8.32
C ASN A 301 16.62 -7.67 8.63
N ILE A 302 16.98 -7.27 9.85
CA ILE A 302 18.38 -7.11 10.26
C ILE A 302 19.04 -8.48 10.29
N LYS A 303 20.06 -8.67 9.47
CA LYS A 303 20.82 -9.91 9.38
C LYS A 303 22.09 -9.84 10.23
N GLU A 304 22.95 -8.86 9.93
CA GLU A 304 24.23 -8.70 10.63
C GLU A 304 24.44 -7.28 11.16
N ILE A 305 25.26 -7.18 12.21
CA ILE A 305 25.78 -5.92 12.74
C ILE A 305 27.30 -6.02 12.77
N LEU A 306 27.95 -5.38 11.81
CA LEU A 306 29.39 -5.45 11.59
C LEU A 306 30.06 -4.16 12.04
N ALA A 307 31.33 -4.25 12.46
CA ALA A 307 32.12 -3.11 12.88
C ALA A 307 33.33 -2.94 11.96
N THR A 308 33.59 -1.71 11.53
CA THR A 308 34.75 -1.39 10.71
C THR A 308 35.38 -0.07 11.10
N ASN A 309 36.65 0.08 10.80
CA ASN A 309 37.29 1.38 10.67
C ASN A 309 37.73 1.54 9.22
N LEU A 310 37.01 2.37 8.46
CA LEU A 310 37.29 2.58 7.05
C LEU A 310 38.67 3.20 6.79
N ALA A 311 39.30 3.84 7.78
CA ALA A 311 40.66 4.36 7.63
C ALA A 311 41.74 3.27 7.64
N THR A 312 41.52 2.19 8.40
CA THR A 312 42.49 1.10 8.57
C THR A 312 42.08 -0.18 7.83
N ASN A 313 40.92 -0.18 7.18
CA ASN A 313 40.27 -1.37 6.59
C ASN A 313 39.96 -2.49 7.58
N ARG A 314 39.98 -2.22 8.90
CA ARG A 314 39.60 -3.23 9.90
C ARG A 314 38.17 -3.72 9.62
N GLY A 315 37.98 -5.03 9.51
CA GLY A 315 36.67 -5.65 9.28
C GLY A 315 36.10 -5.46 7.86
N LEU A 316 36.82 -4.82 6.94
CA LEU A 316 36.32 -4.58 5.57
C LEU A 316 36.11 -5.89 4.79
N GLU A 317 37.03 -6.86 4.92
CA GLU A 317 36.92 -8.14 4.21
C GLU A 317 35.74 -9.00 4.71
N GLU A 318 35.45 -8.96 6.01
CA GLU A 318 34.25 -9.57 6.60
C GLU A 318 32.98 -8.94 6.01
N ILE A 319 32.93 -7.59 5.97
CA ILE A 319 31.82 -6.85 5.35
C ILE A 319 31.64 -7.27 3.88
N ARG A 320 32.72 -7.35 3.09
CA ARG A 320 32.64 -7.75 1.67
C ARG A 320 32.11 -9.17 1.53
N THR A 321 32.54 -10.08 2.40
CA THR A 321 32.09 -11.48 2.42
C THR A 321 30.59 -11.58 2.72
N GLU A 322 30.12 -10.88 3.75
CA GLU A 322 28.70 -10.87 4.12
C GLU A 322 27.83 -10.21 3.04
N ILE A 323 28.30 -9.12 2.43
CA ILE A 323 27.61 -8.50 1.28
C ILE A 323 27.46 -9.52 0.15
N GLN A 324 28.53 -10.20 -0.24
CA GLN A 324 28.49 -11.23 -1.29
C GLN A 324 27.54 -12.38 -0.92
N HIS A 325 27.55 -12.82 0.34
CA HIS A 325 26.66 -13.87 0.83
C HIS A 325 25.20 -13.47 0.70
N TYR A 326 24.78 -12.36 1.31
CA TYR A 326 23.37 -11.97 1.32
C TYR A 326 22.87 -11.55 -0.05
N ILE A 327 23.71 -10.87 -0.85
CA ILE A 327 23.27 -10.38 -2.15
C ILE A 327 23.10 -11.51 -3.18
N SER A 328 23.95 -12.54 -3.12
CA SER A 328 23.85 -13.70 -4.01
C SER A 328 22.69 -14.63 -3.63
N ASN A 329 22.13 -14.50 -2.42
CA ASN A 329 21.00 -15.29 -1.92
C ASN A 329 19.69 -14.50 -1.89
N LEU A 330 19.62 -13.34 -2.57
CA LEU A 330 18.36 -12.62 -2.72
C LEU A 330 17.35 -13.46 -3.53
N PRO A 331 16.04 -13.39 -3.24
CA PRO A 331 15.05 -14.31 -3.80
C PRO A 331 14.96 -14.34 -5.32
N HIS A 332 15.30 -13.24 -5.99
CA HIS A 332 15.24 -13.13 -7.46
C HIS A 332 16.52 -13.61 -8.16
N ILE A 333 17.61 -13.86 -7.42
CA ILE A 333 18.86 -14.33 -8.01
C ILE A 333 18.71 -15.76 -8.48
N GLY A 334 19.15 -16.02 -9.71
CA GLY A 334 18.95 -17.31 -10.37
C GLY A 334 17.54 -17.53 -10.88
N THR A 335 16.66 -16.51 -10.87
CA THR A 335 15.34 -16.64 -11.51
C THR A 335 15.47 -16.62 -13.03
N ALA A 336 14.65 -17.44 -13.69
CA ALA A 336 14.62 -17.54 -15.13
C ALA A 336 13.93 -16.31 -15.74
N ILE A 337 14.56 -15.70 -16.75
CA ILE A 337 13.98 -14.64 -17.56
C ILE A 337 14.12 -14.96 -19.05
N PRO A 338 13.25 -14.43 -19.93
CA PRO A 338 13.43 -14.60 -21.37
C PRO A 338 14.77 -14.01 -21.83
N LYS A 339 15.53 -14.73 -22.67
CA LYS A 339 16.80 -14.22 -23.22
C LYS A 339 16.68 -12.88 -23.96
N THR A 340 15.51 -12.63 -24.55
CA THR A 340 15.17 -11.37 -25.22
C THR A 340 15.22 -10.17 -24.28
N TRP A 341 14.82 -10.36 -23.01
CA TRP A 341 14.76 -9.28 -22.03
C TRP A 341 16.15 -8.83 -21.64
N LYS A 342 17.06 -9.79 -21.39
CA LYS A 342 18.45 -9.51 -21.08
C LYS A 342 19.14 -8.75 -22.21
N LYS A 343 18.95 -9.15 -23.46
CA LYS A 343 19.53 -8.46 -24.62
C LYS A 343 19.08 -7.00 -24.71
N VAL A 344 17.78 -6.75 -24.63
CA VAL A 344 17.24 -5.38 -24.65
C VAL A 344 17.83 -4.58 -23.48
N ARG A 345 17.87 -5.17 -22.29
CA ARG A 345 18.43 -4.53 -21.10
C ARG A 345 19.91 -4.14 -21.29
N GLU A 346 20.75 -5.06 -21.76
CA GLU A 346 22.18 -4.81 -22.02
C GLU A 346 22.36 -3.63 -23.00
N ILE A 347 21.52 -3.56 -24.04
CA ILE A 347 21.53 -2.43 -24.98
C ILE A 347 21.20 -1.11 -24.27
N LEU A 348 20.17 -1.09 -23.42
CA LEU A 348 19.77 0.12 -22.69
C LEU A 348 20.83 0.56 -21.66
N GLU A 349 21.48 -0.37 -20.98
CA GLU A 349 22.51 -0.08 -19.97
C GLU A 349 23.83 0.39 -20.58
N THR A 350 24.19 -0.13 -21.76
CA THR A 350 25.40 0.26 -22.49
C THR A 350 25.23 1.52 -23.34
N ASP A 351 24.00 2.01 -23.51
CA ASP A 351 23.74 3.25 -24.23
C ASP A 351 24.39 4.46 -23.52
N SER A 352 25.16 5.22 -24.27
CA SER A 352 25.88 6.39 -23.76
C SER A 352 24.94 7.56 -23.42
N ARG A 353 23.73 7.61 -23.98
CA ARG A 353 22.75 8.68 -23.77
C ARG A 353 22.13 8.63 -22.38
N ASN A 354 21.58 9.77 -21.94
CA ASN A 354 20.88 9.85 -20.66
C ASN A 354 19.41 9.41 -20.76
N TYR A 355 18.83 9.55 -21.95
CA TYR A 355 17.45 9.24 -22.26
C TYR A 355 17.29 8.93 -23.75
N ILE A 356 16.20 8.24 -24.09
CA ILE A 356 15.74 7.97 -25.47
C ILE A 356 14.23 8.23 -25.56
N SER A 357 13.70 8.38 -26.77
CA SER A 357 12.26 8.41 -26.96
C SER A 357 11.63 7.03 -26.75
N LEU A 358 10.33 7.00 -26.44
CA LEU A 358 9.58 5.74 -26.38
C LEU A 358 9.64 4.99 -27.71
N GLU A 359 9.52 5.68 -28.84
CA GLU A 359 9.55 5.03 -30.16
C GLU A 359 10.92 4.39 -30.47
N GLU A 360 12.03 5.02 -30.08
CA GLU A 360 13.35 4.38 -30.16
C GLU A 360 13.45 3.12 -29.29
N TYR A 361 12.92 3.17 -28.06
CA TYR A 361 12.87 1.99 -27.19
C TYR A 361 12.06 0.85 -27.84
N LEU A 362 10.92 1.18 -28.44
CA LEU A 362 10.08 0.19 -29.11
C LEU A 362 10.78 -0.45 -30.30
N SER A 363 11.50 0.34 -31.11
CA SER A 363 12.34 -0.17 -32.20
C SER A 363 13.44 -1.10 -31.70
N ILE A 364 14.14 -0.74 -30.62
CA ILE A 364 15.15 -1.61 -29.99
C ILE A 364 14.52 -2.96 -29.61
N CYS A 365 13.30 -2.96 -29.08
CA CYS A 365 12.62 -4.20 -28.72
C CYS A 365 12.22 -5.02 -29.97
N GLU A 366 11.74 -4.37 -31.03
CA GLU A 366 11.38 -5.03 -32.30
C GLU A 366 12.58 -5.75 -32.91
N GLU A 367 13.72 -5.07 -32.99
CA GLU A 367 14.98 -5.62 -33.47
C GLU A 367 15.46 -6.82 -32.64
N ASN A 368 15.06 -6.88 -31.37
CA ASN A 368 15.38 -7.96 -30.43
C ASN A 368 14.28 -9.01 -30.27
N GLY A 369 13.29 -9.02 -31.17
CA GLY A 369 12.32 -10.10 -31.31
C GLY A 369 10.99 -9.91 -30.58
N PHE A 370 10.71 -8.72 -30.05
CA PHE A 370 9.38 -8.37 -29.53
C PHE A 370 8.43 -8.01 -30.69
N LYS A 371 7.25 -8.60 -30.70
CA LYS A 371 6.27 -8.37 -31.79
C LYS A 371 5.21 -7.36 -31.40
N LYS A 372 4.58 -7.52 -30.24
CA LYS A 372 3.47 -6.65 -29.82
C LYS A 372 3.99 -5.44 -29.05
N ARG A 373 3.23 -4.34 -29.04
CA ARG A 373 3.61 -3.12 -28.33
C ARG A 373 3.50 -3.31 -26.82
N GLU A 374 2.48 -4.04 -26.40
CA GLU A 374 2.13 -4.35 -25.02
C GLU A 374 3.29 -5.07 -24.31
N ASP A 375 3.90 -6.05 -24.97
CA ASP A 375 5.03 -6.83 -24.45
C ASP A 375 6.27 -5.94 -24.20
N LYS A 376 6.49 -4.95 -25.07
CA LYS A 376 7.57 -3.97 -24.93
C LYS A 376 7.29 -3.05 -23.74
N LEU A 377 6.06 -2.57 -23.62
CA LEU A 377 5.63 -1.75 -22.47
C LEU A 377 5.67 -2.51 -21.14
N GLN A 378 5.46 -3.83 -21.17
CA GLN A 378 5.64 -4.69 -20.02
C GLN A 378 7.11 -4.80 -19.62
N LEU A 379 8.02 -5.04 -20.57
CA LEU A 379 9.46 -5.09 -20.29
C LEU A 379 9.97 -3.77 -19.68
N ILE A 380 9.60 -2.62 -20.24
CA ILE A 380 10.07 -1.35 -19.67
C ILE A 380 9.47 -1.07 -18.28
N SER A 381 8.25 -1.52 -17.99
CA SER A 381 7.71 -1.49 -16.62
C SER A 381 8.59 -2.30 -15.68
N TYR A 382 8.95 -3.52 -16.09
CA TYR A 382 9.83 -4.38 -15.31
C TYR A 382 11.21 -3.76 -15.08
N LEU A 383 11.82 -3.17 -16.11
CA LEU A 383 13.11 -2.48 -15.99
C LEU A 383 13.01 -1.20 -15.13
N HIS A 384 11.87 -0.52 -15.15
CA HIS A 384 11.57 0.61 -14.27
C HIS A 384 11.52 0.18 -12.80
N ASP A 385 10.81 -0.90 -12.49
CA ASP A 385 10.70 -1.45 -11.13
C ASP A 385 12.06 -1.96 -10.64
N LEU A 386 12.86 -2.54 -11.54
CA LEU A 386 14.26 -2.87 -11.30
C LEU A 386 15.19 -1.66 -11.24
N GLY A 387 14.70 -0.43 -11.37
CA GLY A 387 15.50 0.81 -11.31
C GLY A 387 16.63 0.88 -12.34
N VAL A 388 16.55 0.09 -13.42
CA VAL A 388 17.48 0.13 -14.54
C VAL A 388 17.29 1.42 -15.32
N CYS A 389 16.03 1.81 -15.56
CA CYS A 389 15.63 3.06 -16.19
C CYS A 389 14.44 3.68 -15.45
N LEU A 390 14.04 4.90 -15.81
CA LEU A 390 12.78 5.50 -15.37
C LEU A 390 11.85 5.72 -16.55
N HIS A 391 10.61 5.24 -16.42
CA HIS A 391 9.58 5.44 -17.43
C HIS A 391 8.19 5.45 -16.78
N PHE A 392 7.41 6.49 -17.07
CA PHE A 392 6.10 6.73 -16.45
C PHE A 392 5.02 6.66 -17.52
N GLN A 393 4.42 5.48 -17.70
CA GLN A 393 3.48 5.21 -18.80
C GLN A 393 2.15 5.95 -18.65
N ASP A 394 1.76 6.21 -17.40
CA ASP A 394 0.51 6.86 -17.01
C ASP A 394 0.57 8.40 -17.11
N ASP A 395 1.76 8.96 -17.32
CA ASP A 395 1.95 10.41 -17.43
C ASP A 395 2.01 10.86 -18.91
N PRO A 396 1.13 11.77 -19.37
CA PRO A 396 1.03 12.17 -20.77
C PRO A 396 2.29 12.80 -21.39
N LEU A 397 3.18 13.34 -20.56
CA LEU A 397 4.41 13.99 -21.00
C LEU A 397 5.61 13.05 -20.83
N LEU A 398 5.72 12.40 -19.66
CA LEU A 398 6.84 11.51 -19.36
C LEU A 398 6.76 10.19 -20.11
N ASN A 399 5.58 9.72 -20.52
CA ASN A 399 5.44 8.49 -21.29
C ASN A 399 6.15 8.52 -22.66
N LYS A 400 6.58 9.70 -23.13
CA LYS A 400 7.31 9.83 -24.41
C LYS A 400 8.81 9.65 -24.24
N THR A 401 9.31 9.66 -23.00
CA THR A 401 10.73 9.64 -22.70
C THR A 401 11.06 8.45 -21.80
N VAL A 402 12.10 7.71 -22.18
CA VAL A 402 12.71 6.68 -21.34
C VAL A 402 14.00 7.26 -20.79
N ILE A 403 14.07 7.47 -19.48
CA ILE A 403 15.28 7.95 -18.82
C ILE A 403 16.17 6.75 -18.55
N LEU A 404 17.18 6.55 -19.39
CA LEU A 404 18.13 5.43 -19.29
C LEU A 404 19.04 5.55 -18.06
N LYS A 405 19.36 6.78 -17.65
CA LYS A 405 20.25 7.04 -16.52
C LYS A 405 19.48 7.72 -15.39
N PRO A 406 18.95 6.97 -14.41
CA PRO A 406 18.24 7.56 -13.26
C PRO A 406 19.03 8.67 -12.56
N LYS A 407 20.36 8.52 -12.44
CA LYS A 407 21.28 9.53 -11.89
C LYS A 407 21.17 10.88 -12.61
N TRP A 408 21.00 10.90 -13.93
CA TRP A 408 20.87 12.15 -14.69
C TRP A 408 19.61 12.92 -14.29
N GLY A 409 18.48 12.21 -14.16
CA GLY A 409 17.20 12.80 -13.76
C GLY A 409 17.24 13.30 -12.32
N THR A 410 17.79 12.51 -11.40
CA THR A 410 17.90 12.93 -9.99
C THR A 410 18.85 14.11 -9.82
N THR A 411 19.97 14.13 -10.54
CA THR A 411 20.92 15.26 -10.51
C THR A 411 20.23 16.55 -10.93
N ALA A 412 19.39 16.52 -11.96
CA ALA A 412 18.64 17.70 -12.39
C ALA A 412 17.69 18.21 -11.29
N ILE A 413 16.99 17.31 -10.61
CA ILE A 413 16.11 17.66 -9.47
C ILE A 413 16.92 18.34 -8.37
N TYR A 414 18.06 17.76 -7.98
CA TYR A 414 18.92 18.31 -6.93
C TYR A 414 19.52 19.67 -7.31
N GLN A 415 19.85 19.88 -8.58
CA GLN A 415 20.30 21.19 -9.07
C GLN A 415 19.26 22.29 -8.81
N VAL A 416 17.96 21.98 -8.83
CA VAL A 416 16.89 22.94 -8.48
C VAL A 416 16.78 23.12 -6.97
N LEU A 417 16.71 22.03 -6.20
CA LEU A 417 16.48 22.08 -4.76
C LEU A 417 17.68 22.68 -3.99
N ASP A 418 18.90 22.49 -4.49
CA ASP A 418 20.12 23.04 -3.90
C ASP A 418 20.42 24.47 -4.37
N ASN A 419 19.71 24.98 -5.38
CA ASN A 419 20.01 26.27 -5.97
C ASN A 419 19.84 27.39 -4.92
N PRO A 420 20.86 28.24 -4.68
CA PRO A 420 20.78 29.29 -3.67
C PRO A 420 19.59 30.23 -3.87
N LYS A 421 19.33 30.65 -5.11
CA LYS A 421 18.19 31.55 -5.42
C LYS A 421 16.85 30.90 -5.08
N VAL A 422 16.69 29.61 -5.39
CA VAL A 422 15.46 28.87 -5.10
C VAL A 422 15.27 28.72 -3.58
N ARG A 423 16.35 28.41 -2.85
CA ARG A 423 16.33 28.28 -1.39
C ARG A 423 16.04 29.60 -0.68
N ASP A 424 16.72 30.67 -1.09
CA ASP A 424 16.56 32.01 -0.53
C ASP A 424 15.16 32.58 -0.84
N ASN A 425 14.54 32.14 -1.93
CA ASN A 425 13.16 32.45 -2.29
C ASN A 425 12.14 31.41 -1.76
N PHE A 426 12.50 30.69 -0.68
CA PHE A 426 11.63 29.73 0.02
C PHE A 426 11.00 28.68 -0.89
N GLY A 427 11.76 28.15 -1.83
CA GLY A 427 11.32 27.11 -2.76
C GLY A 427 10.56 27.61 -3.99
N LYS A 428 10.37 28.93 -4.15
CA LYS A 428 9.70 29.48 -5.33
C LYS A 428 10.69 29.67 -6.48
N PHE A 429 10.37 29.15 -7.66
CA PHE A 429 11.19 29.25 -8.87
C PHE A 429 10.35 29.36 -10.14
N THR A 430 10.96 29.88 -11.20
CA THR A 430 10.32 30.14 -12.50
C THR A 430 10.96 29.31 -13.61
N ARG A 431 10.30 29.22 -14.78
CA ARG A 431 10.93 28.62 -15.97
C ARG A 431 12.23 29.31 -16.39
N ASN A 432 12.36 30.62 -16.18
CA ASN A 432 13.62 31.33 -16.44
C ASN A 432 14.74 30.90 -15.47
N ASP A 433 14.41 30.59 -14.22
CA ASP A 433 15.38 30.03 -13.29
C ASP A 433 15.85 28.67 -13.76
N LEU A 434 14.93 27.83 -14.24
CA LEU A 434 15.26 26.50 -14.77
C LEU A 434 16.19 26.56 -15.99
N VAL A 435 16.01 27.52 -16.90
CA VAL A 435 16.92 27.72 -18.04
C VAL A 435 18.35 27.99 -17.56
N ASN A 436 18.52 28.76 -16.49
CA ASN A 436 19.84 29.05 -15.92
C ASN A 436 20.40 27.85 -15.12
N ILE A 437 19.55 27.15 -14.37
CA ILE A 437 19.95 25.99 -13.55
C ILE A 437 20.37 24.83 -14.46
N TRP A 438 19.60 24.57 -15.50
CA TRP A 438 19.80 23.49 -16.47
C TRP A 438 20.37 24.01 -17.80
N GLN A 439 21.35 24.91 -17.71
CA GLN A 439 22.05 25.50 -18.86
C GLN A 439 22.95 24.50 -19.60
N GLU A 440 23.33 23.39 -18.95
CA GLU A 440 24.16 22.36 -19.58
C GLU A 440 23.43 21.72 -20.77
N SER A 441 24.15 21.51 -21.88
CA SER A 441 23.59 20.95 -23.12
C SER A 441 22.87 19.61 -22.93
N LYS A 442 23.29 18.82 -21.94
CA LYS A 442 22.67 17.54 -21.55
C LYS A 442 21.22 17.66 -21.04
N TYR A 443 20.73 18.88 -20.78
CA TYR A 443 19.37 19.17 -20.31
C TYR A 443 18.54 20.04 -21.27
N ALA A 444 19.16 20.63 -22.30
CA ALA A 444 18.59 21.74 -23.08
C ALA A 444 17.18 21.48 -23.65
N ASN A 445 16.85 20.23 -23.98
CA ASN A 445 15.56 19.85 -24.60
C ASN A 445 14.68 19.01 -23.67
N LYS A 446 14.91 19.04 -22.35
CA LYS A 446 14.19 18.20 -21.38
C LYS A 446 13.69 18.95 -20.14
N HIS A 447 13.69 20.28 -20.16
CA HIS A 447 13.26 21.07 -19.00
C HIS A 447 11.82 20.75 -18.59
N ASP A 448 10.89 20.64 -19.55
CA ASP A 448 9.48 20.38 -19.24
C ASP A 448 9.28 18.96 -18.66
N GLU A 449 9.96 17.95 -19.23
CA GLU A 449 9.97 16.59 -18.68
C GLU A 449 10.62 16.52 -17.30
N LEU A 450 11.70 17.27 -17.04
CA LEU A 450 12.35 17.29 -15.73
C LEU A 450 11.49 17.96 -14.66
N VAL A 451 10.75 19.02 -15.00
CA VAL A 451 9.75 19.61 -14.10
C VAL A 451 8.61 18.64 -13.84
N GLN A 452 8.10 17.99 -14.89
CA GLN A 452 7.05 17.01 -14.73
C GLN A 452 7.50 15.82 -13.89
N LEU A 453 8.78 15.43 -13.98
CA LEU A 453 9.38 14.43 -13.10
C LEU A 453 9.37 14.90 -11.64
N MET A 454 9.69 16.17 -11.35
CA MET A 454 9.59 16.73 -10.00
C MET A 454 8.15 16.73 -9.48
N ILE A 455 7.17 17.06 -10.33
CA ILE A 455 5.74 17.03 -9.98
C ILE A 455 5.28 15.59 -9.72
N LYS A 456 5.66 14.64 -10.59
CA LYS A 456 5.37 13.21 -10.44
C LYS A 456 5.94 12.65 -9.14
N PHE A 457 7.11 13.13 -8.74
CA PHE A 457 7.73 12.80 -7.45
C PHE A 457 7.17 13.59 -6.25
N GLN A 458 6.14 14.41 -6.47
CA GLN A 458 5.50 15.25 -5.46
C GLN A 458 6.49 16.17 -4.72
N LEU A 459 7.46 16.71 -5.46
CA LEU A 459 8.50 17.61 -4.94
C LEU A 459 8.21 19.08 -5.20
N CYS A 460 7.35 19.37 -6.18
CA CYS A 460 6.90 20.72 -6.48
C CYS A 460 5.50 20.69 -7.10
N TYR A 461 4.87 21.86 -7.14
CA TYR A 461 3.63 22.08 -7.87
C TYR A 461 3.67 23.42 -8.62
N LYS A 462 2.83 23.53 -9.65
CA LYS A 462 2.65 24.77 -10.41
C LYS A 462 1.65 25.67 -9.70
N ILE A 463 1.97 26.95 -9.56
CA ILE A 463 1.05 27.92 -8.92
C ILE A 463 -0.13 28.17 -9.86
N SER A 464 -1.36 27.98 -9.37
CA SER A 464 -2.57 28.20 -10.16
C SER A 464 -2.67 29.67 -10.63
N GLY A 465 -3.02 29.86 -11.90
CA GLY A 465 -3.20 31.20 -12.49
C GLY A 465 -1.92 31.87 -13.00
N THR A 466 -0.75 31.26 -12.82
CA THR A 466 0.50 31.69 -13.48
C THR A 466 0.94 30.62 -14.48
N SER A 467 1.55 31.03 -15.58
CA SER A 467 1.99 30.07 -16.61
C SER A 467 3.36 29.46 -16.31
N GLN A 468 4.15 30.05 -15.39
CA GLN A 468 5.60 29.76 -15.28
C GLN A 468 6.16 29.68 -13.84
N ASP A 469 5.34 29.77 -12.78
CA ASP A 469 5.84 29.75 -11.40
C ASP A 469 5.57 28.41 -10.71
N TYR A 470 6.54 27.96 -9.93
CA TYR A 470 6.50 26.70 -9.18
C TYR A 470 6.91 26.92 -7.73
N ILE A 471 6.45 26.03 -6.85
CA ILE A 471 6.86 25.98 -5.44
C ILE A 471 7.31 24.57 -5.10
N ALA A 472 8.47 24.44 -4.45
CA ALA A 472 8.97 23.24 -3.80
C ALA A 472 8.68 23.30 -2.28
N PRO A 473 7.62 22.64 -1.75
CA PRO A 473 7.13 22.86 -0.39
C PRO A 473 8.13 22.54 0.72
N GLN A 474 9.04 21.60 0.48
CA GLN A 474 10.12 21.21 1.38
C GLN A 474 11.13 22.33 1.67
N LEU A 475 11.15 23.38 0.84
CA LEU A 475 12.00 24.56 1.01
C LEU A 475 11.24 25.78 1.56
N LEU A 476 9.94 25.64 1.85
CA LEU A 476 9.16 26.72 2.44
C LEU A 476 9.69 27.07 3.85
N THR A 477 9.31 28.25 4.32
CA THR A 477 9.57 28.67 5.70
C THR A 477 8.81 27.81 6.70
N GLU A 478 9.38 27.62 7.89
CA GLU A 478 8.69 27.03 9.05
C GLU A 478 7.70 28.02 9.68
N ALA A 479 7.83 29.31 9.39
CA ALA A 479 6.98 30.34 9.95
C ALA A 479 5.55 30.21 9.41
N GLN A 480 4.63 29.84 10.29
CA GLN A 480 3.19 29.82 10.01
C GLN A 480 2.72 31.26 9.74
N PRO A 481 2.07 31.54 8.59
CA PRO A 481 1.54 32.87 8.29
C PRO A 481 0.35 33.21 9.18
N GLU A 482 0.09 34.50 9.37
CA GLU A 482 -1.14 34.97 10.01
C GLU A 482 -2.32 34.87 9.05
N TYR A 483 -3.43 34.31 9.52
CA TYR A 483 -4.69 34.19 8.77
C TYR A 483 -5.90 34.19 9.71
N ASN A 484 -7.05 34.59 9.17
CA ASN A 484 -8.31 34.59 9.90
C ASN A 484 -8.93 33.20 9.91
N TRP A 485 -9.15 32.65 11.10
CA TRP A 485 -9.78 31.36 11.32
C TRP A 485 -10.97 31.48 12.28
N ASP A 486 -12.11 30.88 11.92
CA ASP A 486 -13.25 30.75 12.84
C ASP A 486 -13.00 29.56 13.76
N GLU A 487 -12.78 29.80 15.05
CA GLU A 487 -12.57 28.76 16.05
C GLU A 487 -13.87 28.07 16.50
N ASN A 488 -15.04 28.55 16.05
CA ASN A 488 -16.30 27.97 16.48
C ASN A 488 -16.75 26.81 15.59
N ASN A 489 -17.42 25.83 16.20
CA ASN A 489 -18.07 24.72 15.49
C ASN A 489 -17.13 23.92 14.57
N ASN A 490 -15.83 23.82 14.87
CA ASN A 490 -14.88 23.17 13.97
C ASN A 490 -15.09 21.65 13.93
N LEU A 491 -14.93 21.06 12.74
CA LEU A 491 -14.74 19.63 12.60
C LEU A 491 -13.24 19.33 12.74
N ILE A 492 -12.86 18.48 13.68
CA ILE A 492 -11.45 18.24 14.02
C ILE A 492 -11.13 16.75 13.87
N LEU A 493 -10.02 16.42 13.22
CA LEU A 493 -9.43 15.08 13.22
C LEU A 493 -7.95 15.17 13.53
N ARG A 494 -7.39 14.11 14.10
CA ARG A 494 -5.94 13.97 14.28
C ARG A 494 -5.47 12.63 13.80
N TYR A 495 -4.25 12.60 13.29
CA TYR A 495 -3.50 11.39 12.96
C TYR A 495 -2.27 11.36 13.86
N THR A 496 -2.03 10.24 14.54
CA THR A 496 -0.80 10.05 15.33
C THR A 496 -0.04 8.85 14.81
N TYR A 497 1.28 8.97 14.68
CA TYR A 497 2.13 7.95 14.07
C TYR A 497 3.04 7.28 15.10
N GLU A 498 3.21 5.96 14.98
CA GLU A 498 4.26 5.26 15.73
C GLU A 498 5.63 5.73 15.27
N PHE A 499 5.84 5.78 13.96
CA PHE A 499 6.96 6.41 13.28
C PHE A 499 6.42 7.32 12.17
N MET A 500 6.92 8.55 12.08
CA MET A 500 6.47 9.53 11.09
C MET A 500 7.58 9.79 10.06
N PRO A 501 7.45 9.26 8.83
CA PRO A 501 8.31 9.64 7.71
C PRO A 501 8.26 11.15 7.46
N LYS A 502 9.41 11.74 7.10
CA LYS A 502 9.46 13.14 6.69
C LYS A 502 8.78 13.29 5.32
N GLY A 503 8.05 14.40 5.15
CA GLY A 503 7.50 14.80 3.86
C GLY A 503 6.03 14.41 3.59
N ILE A 504 5.33 13.80 4.56
CA ILE A 504 3.89 13.51 4.42
C ILE A 504 3.11 14.82 4.13
N ILE A 505 3.37 15.87 4.90
CA ILE A 505 2.66 17.14 4.72
C ILE A 505 3.05 17.86 3.43
N THR A 506 4.32 17.78 3.01
CA THR A 506 4.76 18.41 1.75
C THR A 506 4.17 17.69 0.53
N GLN A 507 4.07 16.35 0.57
CA GLN A 507 3.36 15.57 -0.44
C GLN A 507 1.86 15.93 -0.48
N PHE A 508 1.24 16.06 0.70
CA PHE A 508 -0.16 16.51 0.81
C PHE A 508 -0.38 17.91 0.24
N ILE A 509 0.54 18.84 0.48
CA ILE A 509 0.51 20.19 -0.09
C ILE A 509 0.57 20.13 -1.61
N VAL A 510 1.47 19.32 -2.20
CA VAL A 510 1.53 19.14 -3.66
C VAL A 510 0.24 18.56 -4.20
N ALA A 511 -0.32 17.53 -3.55
CA ALA A 511 -1.55 16.88 -3.99
C ALA A 511 -2.77 17.82 -3.93
N MET A 512 -2.85 18.70 -2.91
CA MET A 512 -3.97 19.60 -2.67
C MET A 512 -3.74 21.04 -3.18
N HIS A 513 -2.71 21.26 -4.00
CA HIS A 513 -2.22 22.61 -4.29
C HIS A 513 -3.25 23.54 -4.95
N GLU A 514 -4.16 23.01 -5.79
CA GLU A 514 -5.19 23.80 -6.45
C GLU A 514 -6.19 24.43 -5.46
N ASP A 515 -6.43 23.76 -4.33
CA ASP A 515 -7.36 24.21 -3.29
C ASP A 515 -6.68 25.14 -2.25
N ILE A 516 -5.38 25.48 -2.38
CA ILE A 516 -4.69 26.38 -1.43
C ILE A 516 -5.31 27.77 -1.46
N GLU A 517 -5.71 28.28 -0.29
CA GLU A 517 -6.40 29.57 -0.19
C GLU A 517 -5.52 30.70 -0.73
N SER A 518 -5.99 31.31 -1.83
CA SER A 518 -5.32 32.41 -2.53
C SER A 518 -3.89 32.09 -2.98
N GLN A 519 -3.50 30.82 -3.04
CA GLN A 519 -2.11 30.38 -3.27
C GLN A 519 -1.09 31.03 -2.29
N LYS A 520 -1.56 31.48 -1.11
CA LYS A 520 -0.78 32.27 -0.15
C LYS A 520 -0.54 31.54 1.17
N TYR A 521 -1.53 30.81 1.66
CA TYR A 521 -1.51 30.26 3.01
C TYR A 521 -0.94 28.84 3.04
N VAL A 522 0.36 28.74 2.81
CA VAL A 522 1.12 27.49 2.81
C VAL A 522 2.51 27.73 3.41
N TRP A 523 2.98 26.80 4.23
CA TRP A 523 4.31 26.82 4.85
C TRP A 523 4.80 25.37 4.99
N LYS A 524 6.04 25.18 5.44
CA LYS A 524 6.68 23.85 5.37
C LYS A 524 5.93 22.76 6.15
N SER A 525 5.30 23.12 7.26
CA SER A 525 4.58 22.21 8.16
C SER A 525 3.06 22.33 8.09
N GLY A 526 2.48 23.06 7.13
CA GLY A 526 1.03 23.16 7.04
C GLY A 526 0.47 24.02 5.91
N VAL A 527 -0.85 23.96 5.77
CA VAL A 527 -1.58 24.60 4.67
C VAL A 527 -3.02 24.93 5.04
N ILE A 528 -3.52 26.03 4.47
CA ILE A 528 -4.95 26.38 4.47
C ILE A 528 -5.52 26.15 3.08
N LEU A 529 -6.52 25.28 3.02
CA LEU A 529 -7.28 24.97 1.83
C LEU A 529 -8.63 25.68 1.88
N LYS A 530 -9.16 26.07 0.73
CA LYS A 530 -10.48 26.67 0.60
C LYS A 530 -11.24 26.10 -0.58
N LYS A 531 -12.41 25.55 -0.28
CA LYS A 531 -13.38 25.07 -1.27
C LYS A 531 -14.73 25.71 -0.99
N ASN A 532 -15.22 26.51 -1.93
CA ASN A 532 -16.41 27.35 -1.75
C ASN A 532 -16.28 28.25 -0.50
N GLN A 533 -17.22 28.14 0.44
CA GLN A 533 -17.24 28.84 1.73
C GLN A 533 -16.69 27.99 2.89
N THR A 534 -15.98 26.90 2.59
CA THR A 534 -15.43 25.97 3.59
C THR A 534 -13.91 26.02 3.53
N LYS A 535 -13.27 26.10 4.69
CA LYS A 535 -11.81 26.11 4.83
C LYS A 535 -11.33 24.91 5.62
N ALA A 536 -10.19 24.35 5.23
CA ALA A 536 -9.49 23.32 5.99
C ALA A 536 -8.09 23.79 6.35
N GLU A 537 -7.71 23.61 7.61
CA GLU A 537 -6.36 23.79 8.12
C GLU A 537 -5.78 22.41 8.38
N VAL A 538 -4.61 22.14 7.79
CA VAL A 538 -3.88 20.89 7.97
C VAL A 538 -2.46 21.23 8.42
N ILE A 539 -2.09 20.80 9.63
CA ILE A 539 -0.80 21.12 10.27
C ILE A 539 -0.12 19.84 10.74
N GLU A 540 1.16 19.72 10.41
CA GLU A 540 2.07 18.72 10.94
C GLU A 540 2.77 19.23 12.20
N TYR A 541 2.68 18.44 13.27
CA TYR A 541 3.48 18.58 14.48
C TYR A 541 4.47 17.42 14.54
N TYR A 542 5.56 17.52 13.77
CA TYR A 542 6.53 16.42 13.59
C TYR A 542 7.09 15.89 14.92
N GLY A 543 7.46 16.77 15.86
CA GLY A 543 7.94 16.38 17.18
C GLY A 543 6.92 15.62 18.04
N LYS A 544 5.62 15.77 17.75
CA LYS A 544 4.52 15.02 18.38
C LYS A 544 4.08 13.81 17.55
N ARG A 545 4.69 13.60 16.37
CA ARG A 545 4.26 12.61 15.38
C ARG A 545 2.75 12.72 15.13
N GLU A 546 2.27 13.94 14.92
CA GLU A 546 0.84 14.25 14.78
C GLU A 546 0.57 15.08 13.52
N ILE A 547 -0.49 14.77 12.78
CA ILE A 547 -1.13 15.69 11.83
C ILE A 547 -2.49 16.06 12.38
N LYS A 548 -2.76 17.37 12.49
CA LYS A 548 -4.04 17.93 12.92
C LYS A 548 -4.77 18.50 11.72
N VAL A 549 -6.04 18.12 11.58
CA VAL A 549 -6.96 18.65 10.56
C VAL A 549 -8.09 19.39 11.27
N ARG A 550 -8.34 20.65 10.90
CA ARG A 550 -9.51 21.43 11.34
C ARG A 550 -10.27 21.96 10.15
N ILE A 551 -11.60 21.93 10.19
CA ILE A 551 -12.45 22.42 9.11
C ILE A 551 -13.55 23.33 9.64
N SER A 552 -13.71 24.47 8.99
CA SER A 552 -14.73 25.50 9.26
C SER A 552 -15.52 25.83 7.99
N GLY A 553 -16.76 26.33 8.11
CA GLY A 553 -17.66 26.61 6.97
C GLY A 553 -18.88 25.68 6.85
N GLN A 554 -19.65 25.76 5.76
CA GLN A 554 -20.94 25.05 5.68
C GLN A 554 -20.81 23.56 5.31
N GLN A 555 -19.85 23.20 4.46
CA GLN A 555 -19.70 21.85 3.90
C GLN A 555 -18.53 21.08 4.55
N LYS A 556 -18.45 21.11 5.89
CA LYS A 556 -17.29 20.58 6.63
C LYS A 556 -17.02 19.10 6.36
N ARG A 557 -18.08 18.29 6.27
CA ARG A 557 -17.97 16.83 6.07
C ARG A 557 -17.46 16.48 4.67
N ASP A 558 -17.88 17.22 3.64
CA ASP A 558 -17.42 16.97 2.27
C ASP A 558 -15.93 17.31 2.13
N LEU A 559 -15.51 18.47 2.64
CA LEU A 559 -14.08 18.84 2.61
C LEU A 559 -13.24 17.91 3.51
N MET A 560 -13.78 17.43 4.64
CA MET A 560 -13.11 16.42 5.47
C MET A 560 -12.90 15.12 4.70
N THR A 561 -13.89 14.68 3.94
CA THR A 561 -13.79 13.46 3.13
C THR A 561 -12.68 13.60 2.10
N ILE A 562 -12.56 14.76 1.44
CA ILE A 562 -11.49 15.01 0.47
C ILE A 562 -10.11 15.01 1.14
N VAL A 563 -9.95 15.78 2.22
CA VAL A 563 -8.68 15.89 2.96
C VAL A 563 -8.22 14.54 3.50
N THR A 564 -9.14 13.81 4.13
CA THR A 564 -8.82 12.47 4.66
C THR A 564 -8.50 11.50 3.55
N HIS A 565 -9.27 11.47 2.44
CA HIS A 565 -8.98 10.61 1.30
C HIS A 565 -7.57 10.81 0.76
N GLU A 566 -7.11 12.05 0.61
CA GLU A 566 -5.78 12.33 0.11
C GLU A 566 -4.67 11.95 1.10
N LEU A 567 -4.88 12.17 2.41
CA LEU A 567 -3.96 11.66 3.44
C LEU A 567 -3.87 10.13 3.43
N GLU A 568 -5.00 9.42 3.27
CA GLU A 568 -5.01 7.95 3.20
C GLU A 568 -4.27 7.43 1.96
N LYS A 569 -4.37 8.11 0.80
CA LYS A 569 -3.55 7.77 -0.38
C LYS A 569 -2.06 7.87 -0.07
N ILE A 570 -1.62 8.97 0.55
CA ILE A 570 -0.23 9.15 0.94
C ILE A 570 0.20 8.09 1.97
N HIS A 571 -0.65 7.73 2.94
CA HIS A 571 -0.33 6.64 3.87
C HIS A 571 -0.19 5.30 3.17
N SER A 572 -1.03 5.02 2.17
CA SER A 572 -0.99 3.77 1.41
C SER A 572 0.25 3.63 0.52
N SER A 573 0.84 4.75 0.07
CA SER A 573 2.04 4.75 -0.77
C SER A 573 3.26 4.12 -0.08
N TYR A 574 3.28 4.10 1.26
CA TYR A 574 4.27 3.40 2.08
C TYR A 574 4.01 1.89 2.17
N ASN A 575 3.67 1.25 1.05
CA ASN A 575 3.37 -0.19 0.95
C ASN A 575 2.32 -0.70 1.96
N ASN A 576 1.42 0.18 2.43
CA ASN A 576 0.47 -0.09 3.53
C ASN A 576 1.12 -0.56 4.85
N ARG A 577 2.41 -0.26 5.06
CA ARG A 577 3.17 -0.63 6.28
C ARG A 577 3.23 0.50 7.31
N LEU A 578 2.82 1.71 6.94
CA LEU A 578 2.82 2.87 7.84
C LEU A 578 1.82 2.66 8.98
N LYS A 579 2.31 2.65 10.23
CA LYS A 579 1.48 2.49 11.43
C LYS A 579 1.05 3.84 11.98
N TYR A 580 -0.24 4.13 11.86
CA TYR A 580 -0.86 5.36 12.39
C TYR A 580 -2.21 5.06 13.06
N ASN A 581 -2.65 5.99 13.89
CA ASN A 581 -3.98 5.99 14.48
C ASN A 581 -4.72 7.24 14.04
N LYS A 582 -5.93 7.05 13.49
CA LYS A 582 -6.90 8.12 13.30
C LYS A 582 -7.63 8.36 14.61
N LEU A 583 -7.71 9.61 15.03
CA LEU A 583 -8.29 10.03 16.29
C LEU A 583 -9.57 10.83 16.06
N ILE A 584 -10.65 10.35 16.64
CA ILE A 584 -11.99 10.93 16.56
C ILE A 584 -12.24 11.80 17.80
N PRO A 585 -12.66 13.07 17.65
CA PRO A 585 -12.93 13.94 18.78
C PRO A 585 -14.20 13.52 19.52
N CYS A 586 -14.22 13.74 20.83
CA CYS A 586 -15.42 13.64 21.63
C CYS A 586 -16.40 14.77 21.29
N ASN A 587 -17.69 14.45 21.17
CA ASN A 587 -18.76 15.42 20.90
C ASN A 587 -19.63 15.72 22.13
N CYS A 588 -19.18 15.36 23.34
CA CYS A 588 -19.89 15.65 24.58
C CYS A 588 -20.01 17.16 24.83
N LYS A 589 -20.84 17.55 25.80
CA LYS A 589 -21.11 18.97 26.10
C LYS A 589 -19.85 19.80 26.44
N THR A 590 -18.82 19.19 27.03
CA THR A 590 -17.55 19.86 27.36
C THR A 590 -16.53 19.84 26.22
N CYS A 591 -16.64 18.91 25.27
CA CYS A 591 -15.70 18.81 24.15
C CYS A 591 -16.22 19.50 22.87
N LYS A 592 -17.54 19.52 22.69
CA LYS A 592 -18.19 20.13 21.53
C LYS A 592 -17.81 21.61 21.42
N ASN A 593 -17.46 22.03 20.21
CA ASN A 593 -17.00 23.40 19.88
C ASN A 593 -15.69 23.84 20.55
N THR A 594 -14.94 22.94 21.20
CA THR A 594 -13.61 23.27 21.74
C THR A 594 -12.52 22.94 20.74
N GLN A 595 -11.38 23.62 20.83
CA GLN A 595 -10.21 23.37 19.98
C GLN A 595 -9.38 22.14 20.42
N ASN A 596 -9.61 21.66 21.64
CA ASN A 596 -8.90 20.54 22.24
C ASN A 596 -9.89 19.57 22.92
N PRO A 597 -10.78 18.93 22.15
CA PRO A 597 -11.65 17.89 22.69
C PRO A 597 -10.83 16.69 23.17
N HIS A 598 -11.43 15.82 23.98
CA HIS A 598 -10.87 14.49 24.21
C HIS A 598 -10.90 13.69 22.89
N PHE A 599 -9.94 12.79 22.67
CA PHE A 599 -9.82 12.02 21.43
C PHE A 599 -9.80 10.52 21.69
N TYR A 600 -10.45 9.77 20.79
CA TYR A 600 -10.47 8.31 20.81
C TYR A 600 -9.84 7.74 19.55
N LYS A 601 -9.11 6.62 19.68
CA LYS A 601 -8.63 5.85 18.52
C LYS A 601 -9.82 5.28 17.75
N PHE A 602 -9.90 5.56 16.45
CA PHE A 602 -11.01 5.13 15.58
C PHE A 602 -11.19 3.60 15.58
N GLU A 603 -10.09 2.86 15.48
CA GLU A 603 -10.12 1.39 15.51
C GLU A 603 -10.68 0.85 16.84
N LYS A 604 -10.43 1.52 17.97
CA LYS A 604 -11.01 1.16 19.26
C LYS A 604 -12.51 1.46 19.33
N LEU A 605 -12.98 2.53 18.69
CA LEU A 605 -14.41 2.80 18.58
C LEU A 605 -15.12 1.73 17.75
N LYS A 606 -14.53 1.31 16.62
CA LYS A 606 -15.04 0.20 15.81
C LYS A 606 -15.07 -1.13 16.57
N GLU A 607 -13.97 -1.47 17.23
CA GLU A 607 -13.86 -2.68 18.05
C GLU A 607 -14.96 -2.73 19.12
N ARG A 608 -15.26 -1.60 19.78
CA ARG A 608 -16.35 -1.50 20.76
C ARG A 608 -17.72 -1.74 20.14
N LEU A 609 -18.01 -1.10 19.00
CA LEU A 609 -19.28 -1.30 18.28
C LEU A 609 -19.46 -2.77 17.86
N ASN A 610 -18.40 -3.40 17.36
CA ASN A 610 -18.41 -4.82 16.97
C ASN A 610 -18.66 -5.75 18.16
N ASN A 611 -18.22 -5.35 19.36
CA ASN A 611 -18.48 -6.05 20.62
C ASN A 611 -19.80 -5.61 21.31
N GLY A 612 -20.69 -4.90 20.59
CA GLY A 612 -21.99 -4.48 21.10
C GLY A 612 -21.95 -3.35 22.15
N LYS A 613 -20.79 -2.71 22.36
CA LYS A 613 -20.65 -1.54 23.23
C LYS A 613 -20.99 -0.27 22.43
N MET A 614 -22.12 0.35 22.75
CA MET A 614 -22.64 1.52 22.01
C MET A 614 -22.16 2.86 22.57
N THR A 615 -21.60 2.87 23.77
CA THR A 615 -21.19 4.08 24.49
C THR A 615 -19.74 4.01 24.97
N ILE A 616 -19.15 5.19 25.17
CA ILE A 616 -17.82 5.38 25.73
C ILE A 616 -17.81 6.63 26.61
N GLU A 617 -17.05 6.58 27.69
CA GLU A 617 -16.89 7.71 28.61
C GLU A 617 -15.83 8.70 28.08
N CYS A 618 -16.15 10.00 28.15
CA CYS A 618 -15.22 11.09 27.85
C CYS A 618 -14.10 11.14 28.88
N GLY A 619 -12.84 11.16 28.44
CA GLY A 619 -11.70 11.31 29.36
C GLY A 619 -11.56 12.72 29.99
N ASN A 620 -12.34 13.70 29.55
CA ASN A 620 -12.39 15.03 30.18
C ASN A 620 -13.53 15.10 31.21
N SER A 621 -13.23 15.66 32.39
CA SER A 621 -14.23 15.98 33.42
C SER A 621 -15.40 16.79 32.85
N PRO A 622 -16.66 16.48 33.22
CA PRO A 622 -17.11 15.53 34.25
C PRO A 622 -17.30 14.09 33.74
N TYR A 623 -16.60 13.69 32.69
CA TYR A 623 -16.57 12.32 32.16
C TYR A 623 -17.92 11.85 31.58
N TYR A 624 -18.52 12.66 30.71
CA TYR A 624 -19.80 12.30 30.07
C TYR A 624 -19.72 11.02 29.26
N GLU A 625 -20.75 10.19 29.38
CA GLU A 625 -20.97 9.06 28.47
C GLU A 625 -21.51 9.56 27.11
N VAL A 626 -20.88 9.12 26.03
CA VAL A 626 -21.21 9.51 24.65
C VAL A 626 -21.47 8.30 23.77
N ASN A 627 -22.40 8.45 22.82
CA ASN A 627 -22.71 7.41 21.84
C ASN A 627 -21.60 7.30 20.78
N ILE A 628 -21.08 6.10 20.57
CA ILE A 628 -19.93 5.87 19.67
C ILE A 628 -20.29 6.12 18.20
N ARG A 629 -21.49 5.75 17.74
CA ARG A 629 -21.90 6.01 16.34
C ARG A 629 -21.96 7.51 16.07
N SER A 630 -22.56 8.26 17.00
CA SER A 630 -22.62 9.72 16.91
C SER A 630 -21.22 10.36 16.85
N LEU A 631 -20.23 9.86 17.59
CA LEU A 631 -18.84 10.34 17.49
C LEU A 631 -18.27 10.17 16.09
N ILE A 632 -18.48 8.98 15.50
CA ILE A 632 -17.95 8.65 14.18
C ILE A 632 -18.67 9.48 13.12
N ASP A 633 -20.00 9.49 13.11
CA ASP A 633 -20.81 10.18 12.10
C ASP A 633 -20.65 11.70 12.13
N ASP A 634 -20.39 12.26 13.31
CA ASP A 634 -20.09 13.69 13.45
C ASP A 634 -18.73 14.04 12.87
N ALA A 635 -17.75 13.12 12.95
CA ALA A 635 -16.37 13.33 12.53
C ALA A 635 -16.12 12.98 11.05
N ILE A 636 -16.72 11.89 10.56
CA ILE A 636 -16.47 11.26 9.26
C ILE A 636 -17.80 10.69 8.73
N ASP A 637 -18.09 10.83 7.44
CA ASP A 637 -19.25 10.19 6.81
C ASP A 637 -19.02 8.66 6.71
N SER A 638 -19.54 7.90 7.66
CA SER A 638 -19.34 6.45 7.80
C SER A 638 -19.80 5.65 6.58
N HIS A 639 -20.87 6.08 5.90
CA HIS A 639 -21.42 5.41 4.72
C HIS A 639 -20.58 5.61 3.45
N LYS A 640 -19.94 6.78 3.28
CA LYS A 640 -18.97 7.00 2.19
C LYS A 640 -17.61 6.40 2.52
N TYR A 641 -17.21 6.40 3.79
CA TYR A 641 -15.93 5.88 4.22
C TYR A 641 -15.80 4.37 4.00
N GLU A 642 -16.81 3.55 4.34
CA GLU A 642 -16.76 2.10 4.12
C GLU A 642 -16.70 1.74 2.63
N LYS A 643 -17.41 2.51 1.80
CA LYS A 643 -17.35 2.38 0.34
C LYS A 643 -15.98 2.79 -0.20
N ASN A 644 -15.41 3.89 0.31
CA ASN A 644 -14.10 4.40 -0.08
C ASN A 644 -12.92 3.59 0.49
N SER A 645 -13.06 2.91 1.63
CA SER A 645 -12.03 2.02 2.18
C SER A 645 -12.01 0.66 1.48
N GLN A 646 -13.18 0.18 1.04
CA GLN A 646 -13.26 -0.97 0.13
C GLN A 646 -12.71 -0.60 -1.25
N LEU A 647 -12.99 0.63 -1.73
CA LEU A 647 -12.40 1.20 -2.95
C LEU A 647 -10.89 1.45 -2.80
N SER A 648 -10.34 1.89 -1.67
CA SER A 648 -8.88 2.08 -1.52
C SER A 648 -8.13 0.75 -1.34
N HIS A 649 -8.79 -0.30 -0.83
CA HIS A 649 -8.28 -1.67 -0.93
C HIS A 649 -8.43 -2.29 -2.34
N SER A 650 -9.30 -1.74 -3.18
CA SER A 650 -9.51 -2.16 -4.57
C SER A 650 -9.01 -1.17 -5.62
N LEU A 651 -8.37 -0.06 -5.26
CA LEU A 651 -7.79 0.95 -6.16
C LEU A 651 -6.27 0.91 -6.05
N ASN A 652 -5.71 -0.23 -6.45
CA ASN A 652 -4.61 -0.22 -7.40
C ASN A 652 -5.20 -0.65 -8.75
N ILE A 653 -6.12 0.18 -9.27
CA ILE A 653 -6.56 0.05 -10.65
C ILE A 653 -6.12 1.33 -11.33
N ASP A 654 -5.01 1.24 -12.05
CA ASP A 654 -4.83 2.08 -13.23
C ASP A 654 -5.93 1.68 -14.22
N ILE A 655 -7.10 2.33 -14.13
CA ILE A 655 -8.03 2.38 -15.26
C ILE A 655 -7.55 3.52 -16.15
N GLY A 656 -6.50 3.25 -16.92
CA GLY A 656 -6.31 3.93 -18.19
C GLY A 656 -7.38 3.44 -19.15
N GLY A 657 -8.50 4.15 -19.22
CA GLY A 657 -9.63 3.79 -20.09
C GLY A 657 -10.66 4.92 -20.16
N ASN A 658 -10.57 5.69 -21.25
CA ASN A 658 -11.53 6.66 -21.78
C ASN A 658 -12.94 6.66 -21.16
N PHE A 659 -13.28 7.73 -20.45
CA PHE A 659 -14.67 8.17 -20.25
C PHE A 659 -14.90 9.44 -21.09
N ASP A 660 -14.86 9.30 -22.41
CA ASP A 660 -15.41 10.27 -23.35
C ASP A 660 -15.69 9.52 -24.66
N GLU A 661 -16.96 9.18 -24.87
CA GLU A 661 -17.66 8.80 -26.13
C GLU A 661 -18.66 7.67 -25.86
N VAL A 662 -19.84 7.99 -25.33
CA VAL A 662 -21.15 7.51 -25.85
C VAL A 662 -22.23 8.49 -25.36
N ILE A 663 -22.35 9.64 -26.03
CA ILE A 663 -23.63 10.38 -26.07
C ILE A 663 -23.98 10.55 -27.54
N VAL A 664 -25.27 10.37 -27.84
CA VAL A 664 -25.97 10.52 -29.13
C VAL A 664 -26.17 9.22 -29.91
N ASN A 665 -27.28 8.52 -29.65
CA ASN A 665 -28.39 8.46 -30.62
C ASN A 665 -29.62 7.70 -30.12
N SER A 666 -30.78 8.20 -30.56
CA SER A 666 -32.11 7.54 -30.71
C SER A 666 -33.17 7.83 -29.62
N PRO A 667 -34.48 7.89 -30.00
CA PRO A 667 -35.36 9.03 -29.72
C PRO A 667 -36.51 8.70 -28.74
N GLN A 668 -37.17 9.74 -28.23
CA GLN A 668 -38.36 9.62 -27.37
C GLN A 668 -39.58 8.99 -28.07
N PRO A 669 -40.44 8.31 -27.29
CA PRO A 669 -41.87 8.60 -27.34
C PRO A 669 -42.50 8.91 -25.96
N LYS A 670 -43.59 9.67 -26.02
CA LYS A 670 -44.43 10.22 -24.93
C LYS A 670 -45.50 9.22 -24.44
N ARG A 671 -45.88 9.35 -23.15
CA ARG A 671 -47.18 9.06 -22.45
C ARG A 671 -47.74 7.62 -22.57
N GLU A 672 -48.28 6.92 -21.56
CA GLU A 672 -49.05 7.29 -20.36
C GLU A 672 -49.16 6.06 -19.41
N GLU A 673 -49.43 6.31 -18.11
CA GLU A 673 -50.03 5.45 -17.06
C GLU A 673 -49.41 4.09 -16.61
N ALA A 674 -48.73 4.11 -15.44
CA ALA A 674 -48.96 3.13 -14.35
C ALA A 674 -48.43 3.68 -13.00
N LYS A 675 -49.32 3.87 -12.02
CA LYS A 675 -49.01 4.32 -10.66
C LYS A 675 -48.65 3.15 -9.73
N LYS A 676 -47.61 3.38 -8.93
CA LYS A 676 -47.42 3.02 -7.49
C LYS A 676 -47.49 1.54 -7.05
N ILE A 677 -46.32 0.96 -6.78
CA ILE A 677 -46.04 0.20 -5.55
C ILE A 677 -44.83 0.87 -4.88
N GLY A 678 -44.95 1.19 -3.58
CA GLY A 678 -44.22 2.27 -2.92
C GLY A 678 -43.00 1.84 -2.10
N PHE A 679 -42.03 2.77 -2.02
CA PHE A 679 -40.82 2.78 -1.19
C PHE A 679 -41.05 2.47 0.31
N LEU A 680 -42.30 2.50 0.79
CA LEU A 680 -42.64 2.08 2.15
C LEU A 680 -42.47 0.57 2.34
N ASP A 681 -42.84 -0.28 1.38
CA ASP A 681 -42.75 -1.75 1.50
C ASP A 681 -41.28 -2.24 1.56
N PHE A 682 -40.38 -1.48 0.95
CA PHE A 682 -38.94 -1.73 1.00
C PHE A 682 -38.33 -1.36 2.36
N LEU A 683 -38.84 -0.31 3.01
CA LEU A 683 -38.40 0.10 4.35
C LEU A 683 -38.95 -0.82 5.44
N THR A 684 -40.19 -1.34 5.30
CA THR A 684 -40.74 -2.35 6.21
C THR A 684 -39.99 -3.68 6.12
N TRP A 685 -39.52 -4.07 4.92
CA TRP A 685 -38.68 -5.26 4.74
C TRP A 685 -37.30 -5.12 5.40
N MET A 686 -36.65 -3.95 5.27
CA MET A 686 -35.35 -3.69 5.93
C MET A 686 -35.44 -3.61 7.47
N GLN A 687 -36.49 -2.98 8.02
CA GLN A 687 -36.64 -2.85 9.47
C GLN A 687 -37.00 -4.19 10.15
N ASN A 688 -37.84 -5.02 9.53
CA ASN A 688 -38.22 -6.32 10.08
C ASN A 688 -37.06 -7.34 10.06
N GLY A 689 -36.14 -7.24 9.09
CA GLY A 689 -34.94 -8.09 9.01
C GLY A 689 -33.88 -7.79 10.09
N GLN A 690 -33.74 -6.53 10.52
CA GLN A 690 -32.80 -6.15 11.59
C GLN A 690 -33.32 -6.49 12.99
N ILE A 691 -34.63 -6.39 13.24
CA ILE A 691 -35.23 -6.68 14.55
C ILE A 691 -35.10 -8.18 14.92
N LEU A 692 -35.24 -9.09 13.95
CA LEU A 692 -35.03 -10.53 14.13
C LEU A 692 -33.57 -10.89 14.49
N PHE A 693 -32.59 -10.11 14.00
CA PHE A 693 -31.17 -10.31 14.25
C PHE A 693 -30.74 -9.88 15.68
N TYR A 694 -31.38 -8.83 16.22
CA TYR A 694 -31.13 -8.35 17.60
C TYR A 694 -31.84 -9.19 18.67
N LEU A 695 -33.01 -9.77 18.38
CA LEU A 695 -33.70 -10.68 19.32
C LEU A 695 -32.97 -12.01 19.50
N GLY A 696 -32.38 -12.57 18.43
CA GLY A 696 -31.60 -13.81 18.51
C GLY A 696 -30.32 -13.70 19.34
N SER A 697 -29.64 -12.56 19.29
CA SER A 697 -28.41 -12.30 20.07
C SER A 697 -28.68 -12.01 21.55
N ALA A 698 -29.82 -11.37 21.88
CA ALA A 698 -30.24 -11.17 23.28
C ALA A 698 -30.64 -12.49 23.97
N ILE A 699 -31.36 -13.37 23.26
CA ILE A 699 -31.73 -14.71 23.77
C ILE A 699 -30.48 -15.58 23.96
N PHE A 700 -29.50 -15.49 23.06
CA PHE A 700 -28.22 -16.21 23.16
C PHE A 700 -27.37 -15.73 24.35
N GLY A 701 -27.39 -14.44 24.67
CA GLY A 701 -26.73 -13.89 25.86
C GLY A 701 -27.36 -14.37 27.18
N ILE A 702 -28.68 -14.50 27.23
CA ILE A 702 -29.41 -15.03 28.39
C ILE A 702 -29.15 -16.54 28.56
N ILE A 703 -29.07 -17.29 27.46
CA ILE A 703 -28.74 -18.72 27.48
C ILE A 703 -27.27 -18.95 27.91
N LEU A 704 -26.32 -18.09 27.49
CA LEU A 704 -24.92 -18.13 27.94
C LEU A 704 -24.77 -17.81 29.43
N LEU A 705 -25.59 -16.90 29.98
CA LEU A 705 -25.64 -16.63 31.43
C LEU A 705 -26.21 -17.80 32.23
N ILE A 706 -27.20 -18.52 31.69
CA ILE A 706 -27.79 -19.70 32.33
C ILE A 706 -26.82 -20.90 32.27
N ILE A 707 -26.09 -21.08 31.16
CA ILE A 707 -25.14 -22.20 30.98
C ILE A 707 -23.86 -21.99 31.81
N ASN A 708 -23.37 -20.75 31.96
CA ASN A 708 -22.18 -20.44 32.76
C ASN A 708 -22.40 -20.48 34.29
N SER A 709 -23.65 -20.61 34.76
CA SER A 709 -23.96 -20.79 36.19
C SER A 709 -23.52 -22.13 36.78
N LYS A 710 -23.07 -23.09 35.94
CA LYS A 710 -22.54 -24.40 36.37
C LYS A 710 -21.06 -24.40 36.78
N PHE A 711 -20.35 -23.27 36.75
CA PHE A 711 -18.91 -23.19 37.02
C PHE A 711 -18.50 -22.40 38.28
N PHE A 712 -19.44 -22.00 39.15
CA PHE A 712 -19.12 -21.37 40.44
C PHE A 712 -19.75 -22.12 41.61
N PRO A 713 -18.97 -22.81 42.46
CA PRO A 713 -19.44 -23.19 43.78
C PRO A 713 -19.37 -21.97 44.72
N SER A 714 -20.47 -21.75 45.44
CA SER A 714 -20.71 -20.78 46.53
C SER A 714 -21.04 -19.32 46.15
N GLY A 715 -22.30 -18.93 46.40
CA GLY A 715 -22.75 -17.53 46.46
C GLY A 715 -23.93 -17.12 45.57
N LEU A 716 -25.01 -17.90 45.49
CA LEU A 716 -26.17 -17.56 44.63
C LEU A 716 -27.62 -17.85 45.16
N PRO A 717 -27.98 -17.75 46.46
CA PRO A 717 -29.39 -17.87 46.85
C PRO A 717 -30.24 -16.57 46.91
N GLU A 718 -29.74 -15.38 46.52
CA GLU A 718 -30.55 -14.13 46.62
C GLU A 718 -30.94 -13.48 45.27
N LEU A 719 -30.52 -14.01 44.13
CA LEU A 719 -30.76 -13.40 42.80
C LEU A 719 -31.82 -14.11 41.92
N VAL A 720 -32.41 -15.22 42.39
CA VAL A 720 -33.36 -16.01 41.57
C VAL A 720 -34.84 -15.68 41.87
N LYS A 721 -35.14 -14.94 42.94
CA LYS A 721 -36.53 -14.59 43.29
C LYS A 721 -37.26 -13.67 42.28
N PRO A 722 -36.63 -12.73 41.56
CA PRO A 722 -37.38 -11.84 40.65
C PRO A 722 -37.74 -12.45 39.28
N ILE A 723 -37.21 -13.63 38.91
CA ILE A 723 -37.37 -14.18 37.54
C ILE A 723 -38.52 -15.21 37.45
N GLN A 724 -38.95 -15.82 38.56
CA GLN A 724 -40.09 -16.74 38.57
C GLN A 724 -41.45 -16.03 38.45
N ASP A 725 -41.53 -14.73 38.75
CA ASP A 725 -42.78 -13.95 38.69
C ASP A 725 -43.09 -13.38 37.29
N ILE A 726 -42.16 -13.45 36.33
CA ILE A 726 -42.32 -12.89 34.96
C ILE A 726 -42.82 -13.93 33.94
N ILE A 727 -42.81 -15.21 34.28
CA ILE A 727 -43.19 -16.29 33.36
C ILE A 727 -44.72 -16.35 33.06
N PRO A 728 -45.65 -15.97 33.97
CA PRO A 728 -47.08 -16.00 33.66
C PRO A 728 -47.59 -14.85 32.76
N SER A 729 -46.83 -13.76 32.59
CA SER A 729 -47.26 -12.60 31.78
C SER A 729 -46.99 -12.74 30.28
N LEU A 730 -46.06 -13.61 29.86
CA LEU A 730 -45.70 -13.81 28.45
C LEU A 730 -46.55 -14.84 27.70
N GLN A 731 -47.43 -15.58 28.38
CA GLN A 731 -48.36 -16.53 27.73
C GLN A 731 -49.69 -15.89 27.28
N LYS A 732 -49.93 -14.61 27.55
CA LYS A 732 -51.20 -13.93 27.21
C LYS A 732 -51.20 -13.10 25.92
N GLU A 733 -50.06 -12.87 25.27
CA GLU A 733 -49.99 -12.00 24.07
C GLU A 733 -49.88 -12.73 22.72
N ASN A 734 -49.86 -14.06 22.66
CA ASN A 734 -49.79 -14.83 21.41
C ASN A 734 -51.16 -15.33 20.88
N LYS A 735 -52.24 -14.57 21.13
CA LYS A 735 -53.56 -14.78 20.50
C LYS A 735 -54.07 -13.50 19.84
N SER A 736 -53.37 -13.00 18.84
CA SER A 736 -53.96 -12.22 17.74
C SER A 736 -52.86 -11.83 16.75
N VAL A 737 -52.85 -12.44 15.57
CA VAL A 737 -52.91 -11.78 14.25
C VAL A 737 -52.71 -12.91 13.24
N HIS A 738 -53.79 -13.19 12.52
CA HIS A 738 -53.88 -14.07 11.36
C HIS A 738 -53.38 -13.36 10.12
#